data_AF-A0A440V3I4-F1
#
_entry.id   AF-A0A440V3I4-F1
#
_cell.length_a   1.000
_cell.length_b   1.000
_cell.length_c   1.000
_cell.angle_alpha   90.00
_cell.angle_beta   90.00
_cell.angle_gamma   90.00
#
_symmetry.space_group_name_H-M   'P 1'
#
loop_
_entity.id
_entity.type
_entity.pdbx_description
1 polymer ?
#
loop_
_entity_poly.entity_id
_entity_poly.type
_entity_poly.pdbx_seq_one_letter_code
_entity_poly.pdbx_strand_id
1 'polypeptide(L)'
;MNLGQARNTRRASARFAGNWVPGAADSRSLRRRLMAALRNAHRVLGLKRDRLGHGMLSAGGAAGALVAVAGIMIPQAAFAQVAMGNGVVSNPANCTNPSAATAGSTAIGCGSSAGASSTAIGSGTVANGQNALAIGDANSTIGDGSIIIGYANSANGLNAIGMGVFANATGTNALAVGGNAHANGDGSSAFGVNTVANGAGATAIGNGTSAALNASALGLAAAASGLRATALGYGAKASGVDSFAQGNNATASNQNAIAIGFQSVASQINSINIGGRTVAGTGALAQGAIALGTDVQASQQNTVAIGILTKATGTSATAMGNTASAWGNQSIALGLGAQAGVQANTALPNSIAIGTNSLSSGAFAVAMGPASIASGAAATAIGNTAVASGQNASSFGSGASAAGDNSLAAGVSASAGGLDSTALGIGTVASADNSTAVGRESRATGLNSTALGRGAQSTAQNSISLGAGTRATGIGAVYVGSSTFATSASGDNAIGIGTDVTASADDALAMGRESQATATNAVAVGLQSAALSADSIAMGTGATADGGKAVAIGAGNSAYGDGAVAIGDPSYASGTGAFTGGANNIANSDGTASATAANQAAGAVAIGNNNKAIGQGSVALGNGSTAGATGFVGNVALGNGATATASSGDVALGSGSVTQVAVGTSGTTIGGTAYTFAGTTPTSTVSIGAPGAERTLTNLAAGRISGSSTDAINGSQLFATNQQVTQNTT
;
A
#
# COMPACT_ATOMS: atom_id res chain seq x y z
N MET A 1 29.58 15.28 26.07
CA MET A 1 30.38 16.50 26.30
C MET A 1 29.40 17.66 26.56
N ASN A 2 29.80 18.64 27.37
CA ASN A 2 29.03 19.84 27.79
C ASN A 2 28.43 20.66 26.64
N LEU A 3 27.52 21.64 26.82
CA LEU A 3 26.45 21.99 27.80
C LEU A 3 25.77 23.24 27.21
N GLY A 4 24.46 23.47 27.42
CA GLY A 4 23.80 24.68 26.91
C GLY A 4 22.35 24.82 27.37
N GLN A 5 22.15 25.28 28.61
CA GLN A 5 20.82 25.43 29.21
C GLN A 5 20.12 26.75 28.83
N ALA A 6 18.79 26.69 28.67
CA ALA A 6 17.90 27.73 29.19
C ALA A 6 16.58 27.08 29.65
N ARG A 7 16.23 27.26 30.93
CA ARG A 7 14.99 26.75 31.54
C ARG A 7 13.87 27.77 31.37
N ASN A 8 12.62 27.30 31.23
CA ASN A 8 11.56 27.76 32.13
C ASN A 8 10.34 26.83 32.16
N THR A 9 10.01 26.32 33.35
CA THR A 9 8.78 25.59 33.64
C THR A 9 7.99 26.33 34.72
N ARG A 10 6.73 26.68 34.48
CA ARG A 10 5.75 26.91 35.55
C ARG A 10 4.39 26.29 35.19
N ARG A 11 3.73 25.77 36.22
CA ARG A 11 2.43 25.07 36.19
C ARG A 11 1.27 26.08 36.02
N ALA A 12 0.12 25.64 35.47
CA ALA A 12 -1.11 25.43 36.27
C ALA A 12 -2.41 25.24 35.44
N SER A 13 -3.27 24.35 35.98
CA SER A 13 -4.76 24.40 35.99
C SER A 13 -5.59 24.58 34.69
N ALA A 14 -6.25 23.47 34.35
CA ALA A 14 -7.50 23.32 33.61
C ALA A 14 -8.50 24.49 33.54
N ARG A 15 -9.11 24.70 32.34
CA ARG A 15 -10.52 25.13 32.15
C ARG A 15 -11.15 24.47 30.92
N PHE A 16 -12.40 24.01 31.07
CA PHE A 16 -13.17 23.15 30.16
C PHE A 16 -14.08 23.93 29.18
N ALA A 17 -13.64 25.08 28.65
CA ALA A 17 -14.54 25.98 27.90
C ALA A 17 -13.87 26.71 26.71
N GLY A 18 -13.09 25.97 25.91
CA GLY A 18 -12.52 26.48 24.66
C GLY A 18 -12.62 25.44 23.56
N ASN A 19 -13.73 25.45 22.80
CA ASN A 19 -13.84 24.98 21.40
C ASN A 19 -15.30 24.99 20.90
N TRP A 20 -15.90 26.18 20.78
CA TRP A 20 -16.94 26.40 19.76
C TRP A 20 -16.60 27.69 18.99
N VAL A 21 -16.20 27.50 17.73
CA VAL A 21 -15.83 28.49 16.71
C VAL A 21 -14.44 29.16 16.86
N PRO A 22 -13.44 28.77 16.04
CA PRO A 22 -12.25 29.57 15.75
C PRO A 22 -12.48 30.54 14.56
N GLY A 23 -11.75 31.65 14.54
CA GLY A 23 -11.35 32.33 13.30
C GLY A 23 -12.14 33.56 12.83
N ALA A 24 -11.43 34.69 12.77
CA ALA A 24 -11.61 35.87 11.91
C ALA A 24 -12.87 36.76 12.03
N ALA A 25 -12.66 38.06 11.82
CA ALA A 25 -13.66 39.11 11.89
C ALA A 25 -14.53 39.22 10.60
N ASP A 26 -15.61 40.00 10.70
CA ASP A 26 -16.40 40.55 9.59
C ASP A 26 -17.31 39.61 8.76
N SER A 27 -18.23 38.90 9.42
CA SER A 27 -19.41 38.31 8.76
C SER A 27 -20.75 38.92 9.22
N ARG A 28 -21.47 39.57 8.29
CA ARG A 28 -22.82 40.17 8.52
C ARG A 28 -23.91 39.13 8.81
N SER A 29 -23.66 37.84 8.55
CA SER A 29 -24.57 36.73 8.83
C SER A 29 -24.70 36.41 10.33
N LEU A 30 -23.62 36.57 11.12
CA LEU A 30 -23.64 36.25 12.55
C LEU A 30 -24.60 37.17 13.33
N ARG A 31 -24.59 38.48 13.05
CA ARG A 31 -25.55 39.45 13.64
C ARG A 31 -27.01 39.12 13.30
N ARG A 32 -27.30 38.61 12.10
CA ARG A 32 -28.67 38.21 11.72
C ARG A 32 -29.16 36.98 12.50
N ARG A 33 -28.30 35.98 12.76
CA ARG A 33 -28.67 34.78 13.54
C ARG A 33 -28.84 35.10 15.03
N LEU A 34 -27.98 35.94 15.61
CA LEU A 34 -28.11 36.39 17.00
C LEU A 34 -29.41 37.21 17.21
N MET A 35 -29.74 38.12 16.28
CA MET A 35 -30.97 38.91 16.31
C MET A 35 -32.24 38.14 15.88
N ALA A 36 -32.11 36.88 15.44
CA ALA A 36 -33.24 35.97 15.26
C ALA A 36 -33.52 35.18 16.54
N ALA A 37 -32.48 34.70 17.22
CA ALA A 37 -32.60 34.05 18.53
C ALA A 37 -33.22 34.98 19.59
N LEU A 38 -32.74 36.23 19.68
CA LEU A 38 -33.26 37.22 20.62
C LEU A 38 -34.72 37.64 20.35
N ARG A 39 -35.22 37.54 19.11
CA ARG A 39 -36.62 37.85 18.78
C ARG A 39 -37.61 36.73 19.10
N ASN A 40 -37.16 35.47 19.21
CA ASN A 40 -38.02 34.36 19.61
C ASN A 40 -38.06 34.13 21.14
N ALA A 41 -37.10 34.66 21.90
CA ALA A 41 -37.07 34.51 23.36
C ALA A 41 -38.19 35.27 24.10
N HIS A 42 -38.81 36.29 23.48
CA HIS A 42 -39.78 37.18 24.14
C HIS A 42 -41.24 36.72 24.08
N ARG A 43 -41.54 35.54 23.52
CA ARG A 43 -42.92 35.04 23.30
C ARG A 43 -43.38 33.91 24.23
N VAL A 44 -42.54 33.44 25.15
CA VAL A 44 -42.81 32.23 25.97
C VAL A 44 -43.07 32.51 27.46
N LEU A 45 -42.81 33.73 27.95
CA LEU A 45 -43.05 34.12 29.35
C LEU A 45 -43.98 35.35 29.44
N GLY A 46 -45.29 35.08 29.32
CA GLY A 46 -46.34 36.11 29.28
C GLY A 46 -46.66 36.76 30.63
N LEU A 47 -45.88 37.78 31.00
CA LEU A 47 -46.19 38.82 32.01
C LEU A 47 -45.58 40.14 31.46
N LYS A 48 -46.18 41.33 31.51
CA LYS A 48 -47.32 41.86 32.30
C LYS A 48 -48.03 42.98 31.51
N ARG A 49 -49.16 43.48 32.01
CA ARG A 49 -49.96 44.59 31.45
C ARG A 49 -49.30 45.96 31.74
N ASP A 50 -49.47 46.95 30.86
CA ASP A 50 -50.13 48.19 31.28
C ASP A 50 -50.72 49.09 30.15
N ARG A 51 -51.75 49.83 30.57
CA ARG A 51 -52.75 50.74 29.95
C ARG A 51 -52.37 51.65 28.77
N LEU A 52 -53.37 51.88 27.89
CA LEU A 52 -54.03 53.17 27.46
C LEU A 52 -54.98 52.85 26.28
N GLY A 53 -56.15 53.46 26.04
CA GLY A 53 -56.87 54.56 26.72
C GLY A 53 -58.37 54.59 26.33
N HIS A 54 -59.09 55.67 26.68
CA HIS A 54 -60.56 55.76 26.67
C HIS A 54 -61.23 56.08 25.32
N GLY A 55 -62.50 55.68 25.18
CA GLY A 55 -63.48 56.20 24.21
C GLY A 55 -64.91 55.94 24.73
N MET A 56 -65.77 56.96 24.73
CA MET A 56 -67.09 56.95 25.40
C MET A 56 -68.23 56.47 24.48
N LEU A 57 -69.35 56.03 25.07
CA LEU A 57 -70.72 56.38 24.65
C LEU A 57 -71.73 56.12 25.78
N SER A 58 -72.92 56.73 25.69
CA SER A 58 -73.71 57.20 26.84
C SER A 58 -75.21 56.90 26.79
N ALA A 59 -75.85 56.80 27.97
CA ALA A 59 -77.32 56.83 28.22
C ALA A 59 -78.16 55.74 27.51
N GLY A 60 -79.39 55.37 27.89
CA GLY A 60 -80.29 55.64 29.04
C GLY A 60 -81.52 54.72 28.79
N GLY A 61 -82.10 53.98 29.74
CA GLY A 61 -82.98 54.47 30.80
C GLY A 61 -84.46 54.51 30.36
N ALA A 62 -85.31 53.56 30.78
CA ALA A 62 -86.76 53.74 30.97
C ALA A 62 -87.50 52.54 31.61
N ALA A 63 -88.26 52.84 32.69
CA ALA A 63 -89.56 52.30 33.11
C ALA A 63 -89.84 50.78 33.30
N GLY A 64 -90.32 50.43 34.51
CA GLY A 64 -90.90 49.13 34.87
C GLY A 64 -91.19 49.02 36.37
N ALA A 65 -92.22 49.72 36.88
CA ALA A 65 -92.62 49.73 38.29
C ALA A 65 -93.52 48.51 38.66
N LEU A 66 -94.00 48.24 39.89
CA LEU A 66 -94.22 49.01 41.14
C LEU A 66 -94.59 48.02 42.29
N VAL A 67 -94.53 48.43 43.58
CA VAL A 67 -95.18 47.80 44.78
C VAL A 67 -94.65 46.42 45.24
N ALA A 68 -94.57 45.99 46.51
CA ALA A 68 -94.36 46.55 47.87
C ALA A 68 -94.22 45.32 48.86
N VAL A 69 -93.87 45.37 50.16
CA VAL A 69 -93.52 46.46 51.10
C VAL A 69 -92.50 45.94 52.17
N ALA A 70 -92.28 46.74 53.21
CA ALA A 70 -91.43 46.59 54.41
C ALA A 70 -91.40 45.23 55.17
N GLY A 71 -90.28 44.99 55.88
CA GLY A 71 -90.30 44.18 57.10
C GLY A 71 -88.96 43.70 57.67
N ILE A 72 -88.37 44.49 58.58
CA ILE A 72 -87.50 44.04 59.70
C ILE A 72 -86.12 43.43 59.33
N MET A 73 -85.05 44.21 59.56
CA MET A 73 -83.73 43.64 59.86
C MET A 73 -83.72 43.03 61.27
N ILE A 74 -83.19 41.81 61.41
CA ILE A 74 -82.66 41.30 62.69
C ILE A 74 -81.26 40.76 62.40
N PRO A 75 -80.20 41.20 63.12
CA PRO A 75 -78.88 40.58 62.99
C PRO A 75 -78.88 39.27 63.78
N GLN A 76 -78.94 38.13 63.10
CA GLN A 76 -78.78 36.83 63.76
C GLN A 76 -77.39 36.23 63.53
N ALA A 77 -76.67 36.21 64.66
CA ALA A 77 -75.77 35.17 65.14
C ALA A 77 -74.63 34.68 64.24
N ALA A 78 -73.44 34.71 64.84
CA ALA A 78 -72.30 33.89 64.43
C ALA A 78 -72.73 32.46 64.11
N PHE A 79 -72.28 31.94 62.97
CA PHE A 79 -72.40 30.50 62.69
C PHE A 79 -71.64 29.75 63.77
N ALA A 80 -72.37 28.98 64.57
CA ALA A 80 -71.81 28.13 65.60
C ALA A 80 -70.83 27.13 64.97
N GLN A 81 -69.79 26.76 65.72
CA GLN A 81 -69.07 25.51 65.44
C GLN A 81 -70.06 24.36 65.59
N VAL A 82 -70.51 23.81 64.46
CA VAL A 82 -71.36 22.62 64.42
C VAL A 82 -70.52 21.40 64.78
N ALA A 83 -70.49 21.08 66.07
CA ALA A 83 -69.90 19.85 66.59
C ALA A 83 -70.97 18.76 66.61
N MET A 84 -70.92 17.82 65.65
CA MET A 84 -71.86 16.71 65.55
C MET A 84 -71.15 15.38 65.82
N GLY A 85 -71.63 14.63 66.82
CA GLY A 85 -70.98 13.39 67.30
C GLY A 85 -70.83 12.28 66.25
N ASN A 86 -71.66 12.28 65.20
CA ASN A 86 -71.56 11.40 64.02
C ASN A 86 -71.56 12.19 62.68
N GLY A 87 -71.23 13.49 62.69
CA GLY A 87 -70.85 14.24 61.48
C GLY A 87 -71.77 14.24 60.25
N VAL A 88 -73.10 14.06 60.40
CA VAL A 88 -74.05 14.05 59.25
C VAL A 88 -74.55 15.46 58.92
N VAL A 89 -74.21 15.99 57.74
CA VAL A 89 -74.67 17.33 57.29
C VAL A 89 -75.19 17.28 55.85
N SER A 90 -76.47 17.58 55.64
CA SER A 90 -77.12 17.57 54.33
C SER A 90 -78.24 18.61 54.20
N ASN A 91 -78.56 19.02 52.97
CA ASN A 91 -79.80 19.74 52.66
C ASN A 91 -80.92 18.72 52.36
N PRO A 92 -81.94 18.54 53.23
CA PRO A 92 -82.89 17.44 53.11
C PRO A 92 -83.87 17.54 51.92
N ALA A 93 -83.93 18.69 51.25
CA ALA A 93 -85.04 19.01 50.35
C ALA A 93 -84.98 18.39 48.94
N ASN A 94 -83.86 17.77 48.54
CA ASN A 94 -83.62 17.45 47.11
C ASN A 94 -82.69 16.23 46.87
N CYS A 95 -82.61 15.31 47.83
CA CYS A 95 -81.38 14.57 48.07
C CYS A 95 -81.56 13.25 48.88
N THR A 96 -80.75 12.22 48.62
CA THR A 96 -80.63 11.04 49.49
C THR A 96 -79.82 11.34 50.75
N ASN A 97 -80.30 10.87 51.91
CA ASN A 97 -79.62 11.15 53.19
C ASN A 97 -78.20 10.56 53.25
N PRO A 98 -77.24 11.27 53.89
CA PRO A 98 -75.94 10.69 54.21
C PRO A 98 -76.08 9.53 55.20
N SER A 99 -75.12 8.60 55.15
CA SER A 99 -75.04 7.47 56.09
C SER A 99 -73.66 7.40 56.75
N ALA A 100 -73.64 7.19 58.06
CA ALA A 100 -72.42 7.13 58.88
C ALA A 100 -72.54 5.94 59.85
N ALA A 101 -71.64 4.96 59.74
CA ALA A 101 -71.86 3.63 60.30
C ALA A 101 -71.69 3.54 61.83
N THR A 102 -70.70 4.24 62.42
CA THR A 102 -70.37 4.18 63.84
C THR A 102 -69.79 5.50 64.37
N ALA A 103 -69.58 5.60 65.68
CA ALA A 103 -68.87 6.74 66.29
C ALA A 103 -67.51 6.99 65.61
N GLY A 104 -67.15 8.27 65.44
CA GLY A 104 -65.93 8.69 64.75
C GLY A 104 -66.02 8.73 63.22
N SER A 105 -67.17 8.36 62.62
CA SER A 105 -67.41 8.56 61.19
C SER A 105 -68.09 9.90 60.88
N THR A 106 -67.84 10.46 59.70
CA THR A 106 -68.36 11.75 59.23
C THR A 106 -68.88 11.62 57.80
N ALA A 107 -70.12 12.04 57.53
CA ALA A 107 -70.77 11.93 56.22
C ALA A 107 -71.50 13.23 55.85
N ILE A 108 -70.84 14.08 55.07
CA ILE A 108 -71.31 15.43 54.73
C ILE A 108 -71.64 15.46 53.24
N GLY A 109 -72.81 15.97 52.85
CA GLY A 109 -73.20 16.09 51.44
C GLY A 109 -74.03 14.92 50.91
N CYS A 110 -74.67 15.15 49.76
CA CYS A 110 -75.80 14.34 49.31
C CYS A 110 -75.44 12.89 49.01
N GLY A 111 -76.16 11.91 49.55
CA GLY A 111 -75.90 10.49 49.28
C GLY A 111 -74.48 10.01 49.65
N SER A 112 -73.79 10.71 50.55
CA SER A 112 -72.49 10.28 51.06
C SER A 112 -72.62 9.11 52.04
N SER A 113 -71.61 8.23 52.08
CA SER A 113 -71.59 7.04 52.93
C SER A 113 -70.22 6.87 53.57
N ALA A 114 -70.19 6.79 54.90
CA ALA A 114 -68.98 6.65 55.71
C ALA A 114 -69.05 5.39 56.58
N GLY A 115 -68.09 4.48 56.36
CA GLY A 115 -67.81 3.32 57.22
C GLY A 115 -67.13 3.72 58.54
N ALA A 116 -66.66 2.74 59.30
CA ALA A 116 -66.11 2.96 60.64
C ALA A 116 -64.89 3.91 60.65
N SER A 117 -64.91 4.93 61.51
CA SER A 117 -63.84 5.94 61.65
C SER A 117 -63.44 6.67 60.35
N SER A 118 -64.30 6.66 59.33
CA SER A 118 -64.04 7.24 58.01
C SER A 118 -64.68 8.62 57.83
N THR A 119 -64.26 9.37 56.81
CA THR A 119 -64.79 10.68 56.48
C THR A 119 -65.17 10.76 55.01
N ALA A 120 -66.47 10.87 54.70
CA ALA A 120 -67.00 11.15 53.37
C ALA A 120 -67.54 12.59 53.31
N ILE A 121 -67.08 13.40 52.35
CA ILE A 121 -67.47 14.81 52.20
C ILE A 121 -67.76 15.12 50.73
N GLY A 122 -69.03 15.29 50.41
CA GLY A 122 -69.57 15.78 49.16
C GLY A 122 -70.64 14.84 48.57
N SER A 123 -70.95 14.98 47.28
CA SER A 123 -72.11 14.30 46.66
C SER A 123 -71.76 12.88 46.18
N GLY A 124 -72.61 11.88 46.45
CA GLY A 124 -72.40 10.49 46.05
C GLY A 124 -71.07 9.85 46.50
N THR A 125 -70.43 10.39 47.54
CA THR A 125 -69.09 9.94 47.98
C THR A 125 -69.17 8.79 48.98
N VAL A 126 -68.45 7.71 48.72
CA VAL A 126 -68.41 6.50 49.55
C VAL A 126 -67.01 6.31 50.15
N ALA A 127 -66.95 6.13 51.46
CA ALA A 127 -65.75 5.86 52.25
C ALA A 127 -66.00 4.66 53.18
N ASN A 128 -66.11 3.46 52.63
CA ASN A 128 -66.46 2.25 53.39
C ASN A 128 -65.27 1.58 54.09
N GLY A 129 -64.03 1.86 53.66
CA GLY A 129 -62.83 1.38 54.35
C GLY A 129 -62.67 2.02 55.74
N GLN A 130 -62.14 1.27 56.71
CA GLN A 130 -61.82 1.81 58.03
C GLN A 130 -60.79 2.92 57.92
N ASN A 131 -60.99 4.03 58.64
CA ASN A 131 -60.11 5.21 58.58
C ASN A 131 -59.95 5.85 57.18
N ALA A 132 -60.83 5.53 56.22
CA ALA A 132 -60.78 6.10 54.88
C ALA A 132 -61.22 7.58 54.86
N LEU A 133 -60.71 8.34 53.88
CA LEU A 133 -61.09 9.72 53.60
C LEU A 133 -61.55 9.83 52.14
N ALA A 134 -62.75 10.31 51.87
CA ALA A 134 -63.27 10.59 50.53
C ALA A 134 -63.82 12.03 50.47
N ILE A 135 -63.30 12.87 49.58
CA ILE A 135 -63.73 14.27 49.41
C ILE A 135 -64.06 14.56 47.94
N GLY A 136 -65.24 15.10 47.65
CA GLY A 136 -65.62 15.62 46.33
C GLY A 136 -66.95 15.09 45.82
N ASP A 137 -67.00 14.48 44.63
CA ASP A 137 -68.25 13.96 44.05
C ASP A 137 -68.07 12.57 43.43
N ALA A 138 -69.05 11.68 43.59
CA ALA A 138 -69.10 10.31 43.06
C ALA A 138 -67.89 9.38 43.36
N ASN A 139 -67.07 9.70 44.37
CA ASN A 139 -65.89 8.91 44.73
C ASN A 139 -66.24 7.60 45.46
N SER A 140 -65.44 6.54 45.31
CA SER A 140 -65.61 5.26 46.02
C SER A 140 -64.31 4.74 46.65
N THR A 141 -64.22 4.81 47.97
CA THR A 141 -63.07 4.38 48.78
C THR A 141 -63.49 3.18 49.62
N ILE A 142 -63.03 1.99 49.27
CA ILE A 142 -63.33 0.75 50.02
C ILE A 142 -62.10 0.14 50.70
N GLY A 143 -60.89 0.58 50.32
CA GLY A 143 -59.67 0.18 51.01
C GLY A 143 -59.52 0.87 52.36
N ASP A 144 -59.12 0.13 53.39
CA ASP A 144 -58.80 0.70 54.71
C ASP A 144 -57.62 1.69 54.60
N GLY A 145 -57.60 2.72 55.46
CA GLY A 145 -56.56 3.75 55.51
C GLY A 145 -56.41 4.61 54.24
N SER A 146 -57.34 4.51 53.30
CA SER A 146 -57.20 5.08 51.95
C SER A 146 -57.73 6.51 51.82
N ILE A 147 -57.18 7.29 50.90
CA ILE A 147 -57.50 8.71 50.70
C ILE A 147 -57.95 8.96 49.26
N ILE A 148 -59.15 9.51 49.07
CA ILE A 148 -59.64 9.99 47.78
C ILE A 148 -60.02 11.47 47.83
N ILE A 149 -59.61 12.23 46.81
CA ILE A 149 -59.99 13.64 46.63
C ILE A 149 -60.29 13.94 45.15
N GLY A 150 -61.53 14.36 44.83
CA GLY A 150 -61.91 14.88 43.51
C GLY A 150 -63.24 14.34 42.96
N TYR A 151 -63.30 13.98 41.67
CA TYR A 151 -64.53 13.52 40.99
C TYR A 151 -64.42 12.08 40.48
N ALA A 152 -65.41 11.25 40.80
CA ALA A 152 -65.61 9.89 40.27
C ALA A 152 -64.36 8.97 40.35
N ASN A 153 -63.54 9.14 41.39
CA ASN A 153 -62.34 8.34 41.63
C ASN A 153 -62.67 7.05 42.42
N SER A 154 -61.81 6.05 42.34
CA SER A 154 -61.92 4.80 43.11
C SER A 154 -60.59 4.46 43.81
N ALA A 155 -60.65 3.97 45.04
CA ALA A 155 -59.49 3.45 45.76
C ALA A 155 -59.89 2.21 46.58
N ASN A 156 -59.35 1.08 46.15
CA ASN A 156 -59.81 -0.25 46.56
C ASN A 156 -58.73 -1.06 47.31
N GLY A 157 -57.45 -0.68 47.14
CA GLY A 157 -56.35 -1.29 47.88
C GLY A 157 -56.17 -0.68 49.27
N LEU A 158 -55.61 -1.44 50.20
CA LEU A 158 -55.23 -0.97 51.54
C LEU A 158 -54.21 0.19 51.45
N ASN A 159 -54.39 1.27 52.21
CA ASN A 159 -53.57 2.50 52.17
C ASN A 159 -53.44 3.17 50.78
N ALA A 160 -54.42 2.99 49.89
CA ALA A 160 -54.38 3.56 48.55
C ALA A 160 -54.73 5.07 48.54
N ILE A 161 -54.16 5.82 47.60
CA ILE A 161 -54.40 7.27 47.45
C ILE A 161 -54.84 7.58 46.02
N GLY A 162 -56.05 8.12 45.85
CA GLY A 162 -56.65 8.48 44.56
C GLY A 162 -57.04 9.96 44.48
N MET A 163 -56.31 10.80 43.75
CA MET A 163 -56.58 12.25 43.71
C MET A 163 -56.76 12.77 42.29
N GLY A 164 -57.96 13.24 41.93
CA GLY A 164 -58.20 13.87 40.62
C GLY A 164 -59.59 13.61 40.04
N VAL A 165 -59.65 13.14 38.80
CA VAL A 165 -60.90 12.92 38.05
C VAL A 165 -60.81 11.53 37.42
N PHE A 166 -61.66 10.57 37.81
CA PHE A 166 -61.55 9.16 37.39
C PHE A 166 -60.21 8.47 37.74
N ALA A 167 -59.48 8.95 38.74
CA ALA A 167 -58.30 8.27 39.26
C ALA A 167 -58.71 6.96 39.97
N ASN A 168 -57.92 5.91 39.80
CA ASN A 168 -58.24 4.55 40.26
C ASN A 168 -57.01 3.90 40.90
N ALA A 169 -57.02 3.73 42.23
CA ALA A 169 -55.91 3.14 43.00
C ALA A 169 -56.34 1.80 43.61
N THR A 170 -56.09 0.70 42.89
CA THR A 170 -56.60 -0.63 43.29
C THR A 170 -55.57 -1.51 44.00
N GLY A 171 -54.27 -1.23 43.84
CA GLY A 171 -53.20 -1.94 44.55
C GLY A 171 -53.01 -1.47 46.00
N THR A 172 -52.45 -2.34 46.84
CA THR A 172 -52.03 -2.01 48.22
C THR A 172 -50.95 -0.93 48.19
N ASN A 173 -51.07 0.12 49.00
CA ASN A 173 -50.19 1.30 49.01
C ASN A 173 -50.05 1.98 47.62
N ALA A 174 -51.04 1.86 46.73
CA ALA A 174 -50.99 2.44 45.40
C ALA A 174 -51.34 3.95 45.41
N LEU A 175 -50.71 4.72 44.53
CA LEU A 175 -50.89 6.17 44.41
C LEU A 175 -51.33 6.54 42.98
N ALA A 176 -52.58 6.93 42.79
CA ALA A 176 -53.12 7.43 41.52
C ALA A 176 -53.46 8.93 41.64
N VAL A 177 -52.76 9.80 40.89
CA VAL A 177 -52.96 11.25 40.96
C VAL A 177 -53.13 11.84 39.55
N GLY A 178 -54.31 12.37 39.26
CA GLY A 178 -54.62 13.11 38.03
C GLY A 178 -55.91 12.63 37.34
N GLY A 179 -55.99 12.84 36.03
CA GLY A 179 -57.19 12.52 35.25
C GLY A 179 -57.11 11.12 34.64
N ASN A 180 -58.00 10.19 35.01
CA ASN A 180 -57.99 8.81 34.50
C ASN A 180 -56.66 8.05 34.80
N ALA A 181 -55.98 8.41 35.89
CA ALA A 181 -54.75 7.76 36.36
C ALA A 181 -55.08 6.43 37.08
N HIS A 182 -54.43 5.34 36.70
CA HIS A 182 -54.69 3.98 37.19
C HIS A 182 -53.44 3.39 37.85
N ALA A 183 -53.45 3.20 39.17
CA ALA A 183 -52.41 2.54 39.93
C ALA A 183 -52.94 1.18 40.41
N ASN A 184 -52.74 0.15 39.59
CA ASN A 184 -53.38 -1.16 39.74
C ASN A 184 -52.53 -2.21 40.46
N GLY A 185 -51.21 -2.01 40.56
CA GLY A 185 -50.31 -2.92 41.27
C GLY A 185 -49.99 -2.48 42.70
N ASP A 186 -49.61 -3.42 43.56
CA ASP A 186 -49.15 -3.11 44.92
C ASP A 186 -47.90 -2.22 44.90
N GLY A 187 -47.91 -1.13 45.66
CA GLY A 187 -46.86 -0.10 45.68
C GLY A 187 -46.71 0.68 44.36
N SER A 188 -47.67 0.58 43.44
CA SER A 188 -47.60 1.28 42.15
C SER A 188 -47.95 2.77 42.27
N SER A 189 -47.37 3.60 41.40
CA SER A 189 -47.57 5.04 41.36
C SER A 189 -47.90 5.51 39.94
N ALA A 190 -49.12 6.02 39.73
CA ALA A 190 -49.59 6.62 38.48
C ALA A 190 -49.84 8.13 38.67
N PHE A 191 -49.11 9.00 37.96
CA PHE A 191 -49.23 10.45 38.08
C PHE A 191 -49.46 11.10 36.71
N GLY A 192 -50.54 11.86 36.56
CA GLY A 192 -50.87 12.64 35.37
C GLY A 192 -52.18 12.21 34.69
N VAL A 193 -52.25 12.21 33.36
CA VAL A 193 -53.52 12.01 32.63
C VAL A 193 -53.49 10.74 31.75
N ASN A 194 -54.48 9.86 31.86
CA ASN A 194 -54.51 8.54 31.18
C ASN A 194 -53.25 7.69 31.47
N THR A 195 -52.70 7.76 32.68
CA THR A 195 -51.50 7.02 33.08
C THR A 195 -51.88 5.69 33.74
N VAL A 196 -51.09 4.63 33.53
CA VAL A 196 -51.44 3.27 33.95
C VAL A 196 -50.23 2.51 34.51
N ALA A 197 -50.11 2.43 35.82
CA ALA A 197 -49.13 1.60 36.52
C ALA A 197 -49.77 0.24 36.88
N ASN A 198 -49.58 -0.76 36.02
CA ASN A 198 -50.29 -2.05 36.09
C ASN A 198 -49.63 -3.11 36.96
N GLY A 199 -48.31 -3.05 37.14
CA GLY A 199 -47.57 -4.04 37.92
C GLY A 199 -47.26 -3.58 39.35
N ALA A 200 -46.94 -4.52 40.24
CA ALA A 200 -46.41 -4.16 41.55
C ALA A 200 -45.09 -3.37 41.39
N GLY A 201 -44.88 -2.37 42.25
CA GLY A 201 -43.73 -1.44 42.18
C GLY A 201 -43.63 -0.60 40.90
N ALA A 202 -44.67 -0.59 40.04
CA ALA A 202 -44.65 0.14 38.79
C ALA A 202 -44.77 1.66 38.99
N THR A 203 -44.01 2.46 38.24
CA THR A 203 -44.11 3.93 38.25
C THR A 203 -44.45 4.46 36.86
N ALA A 204 -45.59 5.14 36.70
CA ALA A 204 -46.06 5.71 35.44
C ALA A 204 -46.39 7.20 35.60
N ILE A 205 -45.59 8.08 34.99
CA ILE A 205 -45.69 9.54 35.18
C ILE A 205 -45.80 10.27 33.83
N GLY A 206 -46.85 11.08 33.65
CA GLY A 206 -47.00 11.99 32.52
C GLY A 206 -48.39 11.92 31.86
N ASN A 207 -48.47 11.67 30.56
CA ASN A 207 -49.76 11.53 29.86
C ASN A 207 -49.74 10.29 28.96
N GLY A 208 -50.76 9.44 29.05
CA GLY A 208 -50.84 8.21 28.25
C GLY A 208 -49.73 7.19 28.54
N THR A 209 -49.10 7.24 29.72
CA THR A 209 -47.98 6.35 30.06
C THR A 209 -48.46 5.00 30.59
N SER A 210 -47.67 3.94 30.38
CA SER A 210 -47.95 2.63 30.95
C SER A 210 -46.70 1.94 31.48
N ALA A 211 -46.78 1.34 32.68
CA ALA A 211 -45.69 0.61 33.32
C ALA A 211 -46.15 -0.76 33.84
N ALA A 212 -45.37 -1.81 33.54
CA ALA A 212 -45.55 -3.18 34.01
C ALA A 212 -44.80 -3.45 35.34
N LEU A 213 -44.68 -4.73 35.73
CA LEU A 213 -44.06 -5.17 37.00
C LEU A 213 -42.65 -4.61 37.20
N ASN A 214 -42.45 -3.89 38.31
CA ASN A 214 -41.22 -3.16 38.68
C ASN A 214 -40.69 -2.22 37.58
N ALA A 215 -41.53 -1.76 36.66
CA ALA A 215 -41.14 -0.95 35.52
C ALA A 215 -41.36 0.55 35.77
N SER A 216 -40.62 1.40 35.06
CA SER A 216 -40.71 2.87 35.17
C SER A 216 -40.96 3.53 33.81
N ALA A 217 -42.07 4.24 33.66
CA ALA A 217 -42.45 4.99 32.46
C ALA A 217 -42.65 6.47 32.78
N LEU A 218 -41.85 7.36 32.16
CA LEU A 218 -41.91 8.82 32.37
C LEU A 218 -41.96 9.56 31.03
N GLY A 219 -43.04 10.29 30.76
CA GLY A 219 -43.17 11.12 29.56
C GLY A 219 -44.60 11.24 29.00
N LEU A 220 -44.71 11.60 27.73
CA LEU A 220 -45.97 11.55 26.98
C LEU A 220 -45.96 10.28 26.12
N ALA A 221 -46.93 9.39 26.31
CA ALA A 221 -47.04 8.08 25.66
C ALA A 221 -45.84 7.11 25.89
N ALA A 222 -45.11 7.26 27.00
CA ALA A 222 -44.04 6.33 27.39
C ALA A 222 -44.61 4.98 27.87
N ALA A 223 -44.08 3.87 27.36
CA ALA A 223 -44.55 2.52 27.65
C ALA A 223 -43.40 1.60 28.09
N ALA A 224 -43.31 1.30 29.39
CA ALA A 224 -42.41 0.33 29.98
C ALA A 224 -43.16 -1.00 30.24
N SER A 225 -43.40 -1.77 29.17
CA SER A 225 -44.22 -2.99 29.23
C SER A 225 -43.45 -4.26 29.62
N GLY A 226 -42.12 -4.22 29.65
CA GLY A 226 -41.30 -5.33 30.12
C GLY A 226 -41.10 -5.34 31.64
N LEU A 227 -40.81 -6.52 32.21
CA LEU A 227 -40.42 -6.66 33.62
C LEU A 227 -39.13 -5.87 33.88
N ARG A 228 -39.12 -5.01 34.92
CA ARG A 228 -38.01 -4.10 35.27
C ARG A 228 -37.59 -3.14 34.14
N ALA A 229 -38.44 -2.94 33.14
CA ALA A 229 -38.14 -2.06 32.02
C ALA A 229 -38.21 -0.58 32.42
N THR A 230 -37.43 0.27 31.74
CA THR A 230 -37.41 1.73 31.97
C THR A 230 -37.60 2.48 30.65
N ALA A 231 -38.67 3.29 30.55
CA ALA A 231 -39.02 4.08 29.37
C ALA A 231 -39.10 5.58 29.72
N LEU A 232 -38.23 6.41 29.16
CA LEU A 232 -38.08 7.83 29.49
C LEU A 232 -38.16 8.71 28.23
N GLY A 233 -39.27 9.42 28.02
CA GLY A 233 -39.44 10.39 26.93
C GLY A 233 -40.79 10.34 26.22
N TYR A 234 -40.93 11.13 25.15
CA TYR A 234 -42.11 11.10 24.29
C TYR A 234 -42.14 9.78 23.50
N GLY A 235 -43.16 8.95 23.64
CA GLY A 235 -43.31 7.70 22.88
C GLY A 235 -42.20 6.66 23.12
N ALA A 236 -41.41 6.79 24.19
CA ALA A 236 -40.36 5.84 24.53
C ALA A 236 -40.97 4.47 24.89
N LYS A 237 -40.47 3.38 24.31
CA LYS A 237 -41.02 2.03 24.47
C LYS A 237 -39.96 1.03 24.91
N ALA A 238 -40.05 0.57 26.15
CA ALA A 238 -39.19 -0.47 26.73
C ALA A 238 -40.05 -1.72 26.98
N SER A 239 -40.04 -2.66 26.02
CA SER A 239 -40.90 -3.86 26.03
C SER A 239 -40.17 -5.13 26.42
N GLY A 240 -38.85 -5.15 26.36
CA GLY A 240 -38.05 -6.28 26.83
C GLY A 240 -37.89 -6.31 28.35
N VAL A 241 -37.65 -7.49 28.91
CA VAL A 241 -37.21 -7.62 30.31
C VAL A 241 -35.86 -6.93 30.47
N ASP A 242 -35.68 -6.16 31.55
CA ASP A 242 -34.46 -5.37 31.82
C ASP A 242 -34.09 -4.39 30.69
N SER A 243 -35.05 -3.99 29.86
CA SER A 243 -34.81 -3.08 28.74
C SER A 243 -34.86 -1.61 29.17
N PHE A 244 -34.06 -0.77 28.51
CA PHE A 244 -33.95 0.66 28.77
C PHE A 244 -34.18 1.44 27.47
N ALA A 245 -35.23 2.25 27.41
CA ALA A 245 -35.53 3.15 26.30
C ALA A 245 -35.56 4.60 26.76
N GLN A 246 -34.69 5.46 26.23
CA GLN A 246 -34.65 6.89 26.55
C GLN A 246 -34.63 7.74 25.27
N GLY A 247 -35.52 8.72 25.18
CA GLY A 247 -35.60 9.66 24.07
C GLY A 247 -36.96 9.63 23.35
N ASN A 248 -37.15 10.56 22.42
CA ASN A 248 -38.38 10.61 21.63
C ASN A 248 -38.43 9.41 20.66
N ASN A 249 -39.47 8.57 20.78
CA ASN A 249 -39.71 7.33 20.04
C ASN A 249 -38.56 6.29 20.12
N ALA A 250 -37.76 6.32 21.19
CA ALA A 250 -36.76 5.29 21.48
C ALA A 250 -37.44 3.94 21.75
N THR A 251 -36.94 2.83 21.17
CA THR A 251 -37.56 1.49 21.26
C THR A 251 -36.54 0.43 21.63
N ALA A 252 -36.73 -0.19 22.79
CA ALA A 252 -35.97 -1.35 23.28
C ALA A 252 -36.90 -2.56 23.43
N SER A 253 -36.82 -3.51 22.49
CA SER A 253 -37.87 -4.53 22.31
C SER A 253 -37.65 -5.84 23.07
N ASN A 254 -36.41 -6.15 23.48
CA ASN A 254 -36.01 -7.49 23.93
C ASN A 254 -35.11 -7.46 25.17
N GLN A 255 -34.81 -8.63 25.75
CA GLN A 255 -34.04 -8.81 26.98
C GLN A 255 -32.73 -7.99 26.96
N ASN A 256 -32.50 -7.19 28.00
CA ASN A 256 -31.32 -6.33 28.17
C ASN A 256 -31.06 -5.32 27.02
N ALA A 257 -32.07 -5.03 26.19
CA ALA A 257 -31.91 -4.08 25.09
C ALA A 257 -31.83 -2.63 25.61
N ILE A 258 -30.88 -1.84 25.09
CA ILE A 258 -30.66 -0.44 25.48
C ILE A 258 -30.82 0.44 24.24
N ALA A 259 -31.83 1.32 24.22
CA ALA A 259 -32.09 2.29 23.16
C ALA A 259 -32.07 3.71 23.74
N ILE A 260 -31.07 4.53 23.36
CA ILE A 260 -30.92 5.90 23.87
C ILE A 260 -30.78 6.86 22.69
N GLY A 261 -31.71 7.80 22.55
CA GLY A 261 -31.71 8.85 21.53
C GLY A 261 -32.96 8.85 20.64
N PHE A 262 -33.08 9.89 19.80
CA PHE A 262 -34.22 10.11 18.91
C PHE A 262 -34.43 8.93 17.95
N GLN A 263 -35.60 8.29 18.02
CA GLN A 263 -35.99 7.11 17.26
C GLN A 263 -35.01 5.92 17.34
N SER A 264 -34.15 5.87 18.37
CA SER A 264 -33.20 4.77 18.57
C SER A 264 -33.92 3.42 18.66
N VAL A 265 -33.36 2.38 18.05
CA VAL A 265 -33.94 1.02 18.02
C VAL A 265 -32.88 0.01 18.44
N ALA A 266 -33.15 -0.71 19.53
CA ALA A 266 -32.44 -1.90 19.98
C ALA A 266 -33.45 -3.05 20.01
N SER A 267 -33.52 -3.82 18.91
CA SER A 267 -34.64 -4.73 18.66
C SER A 267 -34.42 -6.15 19.17
N GLN A 268 -33.23 -6.49 19.68
CA GLN A 268 -32.83 -7.88 19.98
C GLN A 268 -32.16 -8.03 21.36
N ILE A 269 -31.97 -9.28 21.78
CA ILE A 269 -31.34 -9.63 23.05
C ILE A 269 -29.92 -9.07 23.13
N ASN A 270 -29.59 -8.42 24.26
CA ASN A 270 -28.30 -7.77 24.51
C ASN A 270 -27.89 -6.73 23.44
N SER A 271 -28.85 -6.15 22.70
CA SER A 271 -28.55 -5.13 21.68
C SER A 271 -28.48 -3.73 22.30
N ILE A 272 -27.52 -2.92 21.85
CA ILE A 272 -27.29 -1.56 22.36
C ILE A 272 -27.30 -0.59 21.19
N ASN A 273 -28.21 0.38 21.21
CA ASN A 273 -28.26 1.49 20.27
C ASN A 273 -28.26 2.83 21.02
N ILE A 274 -27.18 3.60 20.89
CA ILE A 274 -27.04 4.91 21.53
C ILE A 274 -26.75 5.96 20.46
N GLY A 275 -27.76 6.73 20.08
CA GLY A 275 -27.65 7.82 19.13
C GLY A 275 -28.97 8.15 18.42
N GLY A 276 -28.88 9.03 17.43
CA GLY A 276 -30.04 9.48 16.65
C GLY A 276 -30.28 8.57 15.44
N ARG A 277 -31.54 8.20 15.22
CA ARG A 277 -31.99 7.55 13.99
C ARG A 277 -32.88 8.50 13.19
N THR A 278 -32.53 8.73 11.93
CA THR A 278 -33.32 9.47 10.95
C THR A 278 -33.70 8.61 9.74
N VAL A 279 -32.92 7.56 9.45
CA VAL A 279 -33.09 6.62 8.34
C VAL A 279 -33.78 5.33 8.81
N ALA A 280 -34.52 4.65 7.91
CA ALA A 280 -35.10 3.34 8.19
C ALA A 280 -34.05 2.21 8.03
N GLY A 281 -34.17 1.14 8.81
CA GLY A 281 -33.26 -0.02 8.72
C GLY A 281 -31.87 0.19 9.34
N THR A 282 -31.65 1.30 10.05
CA THR A 282 -30.49 1.55 10.92
C THR A 282 -30.83 1.28 12.38
N GLY A 283 -29.81 1.03 13.21
CA GLY A 283 -29.90 0.68 14.63
C GLY A 283 -29.16 -0.61 14.96
N ALA A 284 -29.38 -1.14 16.17
CA ALA A 284 -28.88 -2.44 16.60
C ALA A 284 -29.99 -3.49 16.40
N LEU A 285 -29.88 -4.26 15.32
CA LEU A 285 -30.99 -5.06 14.77
C LEU A 285 -30.82 -6.58 14.96
N ALA A 286 -29.70 -7.01 15.56
CA ALA A 286 -29.32 -8.40 15.77
C ALA A 286 -28.87 -8.64 17.23
N GLN A 287 -28.81 -9.91 17.66
CA GLN A 287 -28.39 -10.28 19.01
C GLN A 287 -26.95 -9.82 19.29
N GLY A 288 -26.72 -9.17 20.43
CA GLY A 288 -25.40 -8.66 20.82
C GLY A 288 -24.85 -7.54 19.93
N ALA A 289 -25.68 -6.96 19.04
CA ALA A 289 -25.25 -5.87 18.17
C ALA A 289 -25.13 -4.54 18.94
N ILE A 290 -24.07 -3.78 18.65
CA ILE A 290 -23.78 -2.47 19.25
C ILE A 290 -23.75 -1.42 18.14
N ALA A 291 -24.60 -0.41 18.23
CA ALA A 291 -24.68 0.74 17.33
C ALA A 291 -24.54 2.04 18.14
N LEU A 292 -23.47 2.81 17.92
CA LEU A 292 -23.19 4.05 18.66
C LEU A 292 -23.03 5.23 17.68
N GLY A 293 -23.95 6.19 17.73
CA GLY A 293 -23.94 7.42 16.92
C GLY A 293 -25.13 7.55 15.97
N THR A 294 -24.98 8.33 14.91
CA THR A 294 -26.12 8.74 14.06
C THR A 294 -26.29 7.87 12.83
N ASP A 295 -27.48 7.29 12.65
CA ASP A 295 -27.83 6.45 11.49
C ASP A 295 -26.86 5.30 11.23
N VAL A 296 -26.36 4.72 12.33
CA VAL A 296 -25.48 3.56 12.36
C VAL A 296 -26.28 2.27 12.16
N GLN A 297 -25.78 1.34 11.36
CA GLN A 297 -26.41 0.04 11.08
C GLN A 297 -25.54 -1.11 11.62
N ALA A 298 -25.99 -1.78 12.67
CA ALA A 298 -25.40 -3.00 13.22
C ALA A 298 -26.43 -4.14 13.07
N SER A 299 -26.37 -4.85 11.94
CA SER A 299 -27.49 -5.70 11.47
C SER A 299 -27.27 -7.21 11.59
N GLN A 300 -26.11 -7.66 12.07
CA GLN A 300 -25.81 -9.09 12.28
C GLN A 300 -25.33 -9.36 13.70
N GLN A 301 -25.33 -10.64 14.09
CA GLN A 301 -24.99 -11.07 15.44
C GLN A 301 -23.59 -10.60 15.85
N ASN A 302 -23.44 -10.12 17.10
CA ASN A 302 -22.20 -9.66 17.71
C ASN A 302 -21.47 -8.54 16.93
N THR A 303 -22.19 -7.73 16.13
CA THR A 303 -21.61 -6.62 15.38
C THR A 303 -21.33 -5.40 16.25
N VAL A 304 -20.29 -4.64 15.90
CA VAL A 304 -19.99 -3.34 16.52
C VAL A 304 -19.91 -2.29 15.43
N ALA A 305 -20.74 -1.26 15.50
CA ALA A 305 -20.75 -0.13 14.58
C ALA A 305 -20.74 1.20 15.36
N ILE A 306 -19.79 2.09 15.06
CA ILE A 306 -19.58 3.35 15.79
C ILE A 306 -19.30 4.50 14.82
N GLY A 307 -20.12 5.56 14.85
CA GLY A 307 -19.88 6.79 14.08
C GLY A 307 -21.13 7.44 13.52
N ILE A 308 -21.06 7.84 12.25
CA ILE A 308 -22.16 8.46 11.49
C ILE A 308 -22.27 7.70 10.18
N LEU A 309 -23.48 7.20 9.85
CA LEU A 309 -23.73 6.38 8.66
C LEU A 309 -22.83 5.12 8.56
N THR A 310 -22.33 4.65 9.71
CA THR A 310 -21.43 3.49 9.85
C THR A 310 -22.20 2.19 9.69
N LYS A 311 -21.63 1.18 9.02
CA LYS A 311 -22.31 -0.09 8.71
C LYS A 311 -21.47 -1.30 9.13
N ALA A 312 -21.98 -2.12 10.04
CA ALA A 312 -21.47 -3.47 10.31
C ALA A 312 -22.58 -4.48 9.97
N THR A 313 -22.45 -5.13 8.81
CA THR A 313 -23.49 -6.00 8.23
C THR A 313 -23.04 -7.43 7.94
N GLY A 314 -21.79 -7.77 8.26
CA GLY A 314 -21.31 -9.15 8.37
C GLY A 314 -21.36 -9.64 9.82
N THR A 315 -21.46 -10.95 10.04
CA THR A 315 -21.51 -11.54 11.40
C THR A 315 -20.21 -11.29 12.15
N SER A 316 -20.30 -10.83 13.40
CA SER A 316 -19.15 -10.42 14.24
C SER A 316 -18.25 -9.35 13.60
N ALA A 317 -18.76 -8.55 12.66
CA ALA A 317 -18.01 -7.47 12.02
C ALA A 317 -17.90 -6.22 12.91
N THR A 318 -16.79 -5.49 12.78
CA THR A 318 -16.52 -4.22 13.50
C THR A 318 -16.29 -3.09 12.52
N ALA A 319 -17.10 -2.03 12.59
CA ALA A 319 -16.96 -0.82 11.80
C ALA A 319 -16.88 0.41 12.71
N MET A 320 -15.83 1.23 12.61
CA MET A 320 -15.69 2.45 13.41
C MET A 320 -15.20 3.63 12.55
N GLY A 321 -15.96 4.72 12.55
CA GLY A 321 -15.68 5.93 11.77
C GLY A 321 -16.88 6.37 10.94
N ASN A 322 -16.92 7.66 10.60
CA ASN A 322 -17.91 8.21 9.67
C ASN A 322 -17.86 7.43 8.35
N THR A 323 -19.01 6.95 7.88
CA THR A 323 -19.20 6.14 6.67
C THR A 323 -18.34 4.86 6.56
N ALA A 324 -17.74 4.38 7.67
CA ALA A 324 -17.01 3.12 7.68
C ALA A 324 -17.97 1.93 7.46
N SER A 325 -17.55 0.93 6.68
CA SER A 325 -18.39 -0.21 6.29
C SER A 325 -17.64 -1.54 6.39
N ALA A 326 -18.09 -2.43 7.28
CA ALA A 326 -17.63 -3.81 7.38
C ALA A 326 -18.76 -4.75 6.93
N TRP A 327 -18.64 -5.27 5.70
CA TRP A 327 -19.64 -6.10 5.05
C TRP A 327 -19.37 -7.61 5.17
N GLY A 328 -18.10 -8.00 5.22
CA GLY A 328 -17.69 -9.40 5.37
C GLY A 328 -17.84 -9.93 6.79
N ASN A 329 -17.96 -11.24 6.94
CA ASN A 329 -17.97 -11.88 8.26
C ASN A 329 -16.62 -11.68 8.98
N GLN A 330 -16.65 -11.39 10.28
CA GLN A 330 -15.47 -11.10 11.12
C GLN A 330 -14.58 -9.96 10.57
N SER A 331 -15.10 -9.11 9.69
CA SER A 331 -14.33 -8.06 9.02
C SER A 331 -14.22 -6.80 9.87
N ILE A 332 -13.14 -6.05 9.70
CA ILE A 332 -12.78 -4.90 10.52
C ILE A 332 -12.58 -3.67 9.62
N ALA A 333 -13.38 -2.61 9.78
CA ALA A 333 -13.29 -1.36 9.02
C ALA A 333 -13.13 -0.15 9.97
N LEU A 334 -11.90 0.39 10.09
CA LEU A 334 -11.55 1.44 11.05
C LEU A 334 -11.04 2.70 10.35
N GLY A 335 -11.79 3.79 10.40
CA GLY A 335 -11.43 5.09 9.83
C GLY A 335 -12.55 5.73 9.02
N LEU A 336 -12.41 7.01 8.69
CA LEU A 336 -13.33 7.72 7.80
C LEU A 336 -13.41 7.00 6.46
N GLY A 337 -14.58 6.48 6.08
CA GLY A 337 -14.79 5.80 4.79
C GLY A 337 -14.02 4.49 4.60
N ALA A 338 -13.49 3.86 5.66
CA ALA A 338 -12.84 2.54 5.56
C ALA A 338 -13.85 1.46 5.13
N GLN A 339 -13.46 0.56 4.23
CA GLN A 339 -14.34 -0.46 3.64
C GLN A 339 -13.70 -1.85 3.69
N ALA A 340 -14.33 -2.79 4.41
CA ALA A 340 -13.86 -4.18 4.54
C ALA A 340 -14.93 -5.16 4.02
N GLY A 341 -14.56 -5.95 3.00
CA GLY A 341 -15.42 -6.90 2.29
C GLY A 341 -16.07 -6.27 1.06
N VAL A 342 -17.17 -6.87 0.59
CA VAL A 342 -17.98 -6.37 -0.52
C VAL A 342 -19.45 -6.40 -0.12
N GLN A 343 -20.19 -5.31 -0.38
CA GLN A 343 -21.56 -5.10 0.10
C GLN A 343 -22.55 -6.25 -0.20
N ALA A 344 -22.36 -6.96 -1.32
CA ALA A 344 -23.23 -8.05 -1.76
C ALA A 344 -22.67 -9.46 -1.47
N ASN A 345 -21.51 -9.59 -0.81
CA ASN A 345 -20.86 -10.88 -0.56
C ASN A 345 -20.39 -11.01 0.89
N THR A 346 -21.30 -11.46 1.76
CA THR A 346 -21.02 -11.79 3.17
C THR A 346 -20.20 -13.06 3.36
N ALA A 347 -19.98 -13.85 2.29
CA ALA A 347 -19.17 -15.06 2.34
C ALA A 347 -17.65 -14.78 2.23
N LEU A 348 -17.24 -13.55 1.88
CA LEU A 348 -15.86 -13.08 2.02
C LEU A 348 -15.58 -12.82 3.51
N PRO A 349 -14.70 -13.61 4.17
CA PRO A 349 -14.48 -13.47 5.60
C PRO A 349 -13.15 -12.76 5.89
N ASN A 350 -13.02 -12.25 7.12
CA ASN A 350 -11.76 -11.79 7.73
C ASN A 350 -11.00 -10.68 6.96
N SER A 351 -11.70 -9.80 6.23
CA SER A 351 -11.05 -8.64 5.61
C SER A 351 -10.83 -7.50 6.61
N ILE A 352 -9.71 -6.80 6.50
CA ILE A 352 -9.30 -5.74 7.43
C ILE A 352 -8.98 -4.48 6.63
N ALA A 353 -9.67 -3.37 6.90
CA ALA A 353 -9.42 -2.05 6.34
C ALA A 353 -9.21 -1.04 7.47
N ILE A 354 -7.99 -0.51 7.63
CA ILE A 354 -7.64 0.44 8.68
C ILE A 354 -6.98 1.68 8.07
N GLY A 355 -7.63 2.83 8.20
CA GLY A 355 -7.19 4.12 7.67
C GLY A 355 -8.27 4.81 6.84
N THR A 356 -8.16 6.13 6.69
CA THR A 356 -9.10 6.93 5.91
C THR A 356 -9.17 6.44 4.46
N ASN A 357 -10.37 6.10 4.00
CA ASN A 357 -10.66 5.54 2.67
C ASN A 357 -9.84 4.28 2.31
N SER A 358 -9.39 3.50 3.31
CA SER A 358 -8.81 2.18 3.07
C SER A 358 -9.87 1.21 2.53
N LEU A 359 -9.49 0.36 1.58
CA LEU A 359 -10.37 -0.62 0.92
C LEU A 359 -9.73 -2.00 0.97
N SER A 360 -10.37 -2.93 1.66
CA SER A 360 -10.01 -4.35 1.63
C SER A 360 -11.17 -5.16 1.07
N SER A 361 -11.17 -5.41 -0.24
CA SER A 361 -12.26 -6.11 -0.95
C SER A 361 -11.99 -7.59 -1.20
N GLY A 362 -10.74 -8.06 -1.09
CA GLY A 362 -10.39 -9.48 -1.17
C GLY A 362 -10.80 -10.28 0.07
N ALA A 363 -11.03 -11.59 -0.10
CA ALA A 363 -11.15 -12.52 1.03
C ALA A 363 -9.86 -12.55 1.83
N PHE A 364 -9.92 -12.54 3.18
CA PHE A 364 -8.73 -12.53 4.06
C PHE A 364 -7.73 -11.37 3.81
N ALA A 365 -8.12 -10.35 3.05
CA ALA A 365 -7.22 -9.26 2.66
C ALA A 365 -7.02 -8.24 3.79
N VAL A 366 -5.89 -7.54 3.77
CA VAL A 366 -5.50 -6.53 4.78
C VAL A 366 -5.05 -5.25 4.08
N ALA A 367 -5.83 -4.18 4.23
CA ALA A 367 -5.49 -2.82 3.79
C ALA A 367 -5.24 -1.92 5.01
N MET A 368 -4.01 -1.45 5.20
CA MET A 368 -3.61 -0.61 6.34
C MET A 368 -2.89 0.66 5.87
N GLY A 369 -3.57 1.80 5.97
CA GLY A 369 -3.05 3.12 5.63
C GLY A 369 -4.09 3.97 4.89
N PRO A 370 -3.91 5.31 4.83
CA PRO A 370 -4.85 6.17 4.11
C PRO A 370 -4.86 5.82 2.62
N ALA A 371 -6.05 5.54 2.08
CA ALA A 371 -6.28 5.09 0.70
C ALA A 371 -5.48 3.84 0.26
N SER A 372 -5.12 2.95 1.21
CA SER A 372 -4.59 1.62 0.88
C SER A 372 -5.67 0.72 0.26
N ILE A 373 -5.30 -0.11 -0.70
CA ILE A 373 -6.22 -0.99 -1.44
C ILE A 373 -5.66 -2.43 -1.44
N ALA A 374 -6.38 -3.36 -0.84
CA ALA A 374 -6.11 -4.80 -0.92
C ALA A 374 -7.32 -5.51 -1.58
N SER A 375 -7.21 -5.76 -2.88
CA SER A 375 -8.32 -6.33 -3.69
C SER A 375 -8.12 -7.79 -4.08
N GLY A 376 -6.88 -8.30 -4.06
CA GLY A 376 -6.62 -9.72 -4.27
C GLY A 376 -7.00 -10.56 -3.04
N ALA A 377 -7.33 -11.83 -3.25
CA ALA A 377 -7.57 -12.76 -2.13
C ALA A 377 -6.26 -13.00 -1.35
N ALA A 378 -6.32 -12.97 -0.02
CA ALA A 378 -5.17 -12.97 0.90
C ALA A 378 -4.12 -11.87 0.65
N ALA A 379 -4.47 -10.80 -0.09
CA ALA A 379 -3.56 -9.71 -0.38
C ALA A 379 -3.35 -8.79 0.84
N THR A 380 -2.13 -8.27 1.00
CA THR A 380 -1.75 -7.36 2.09
C THR A 380 -1.20 -6.06 1.51
N ALA A 381 -1.81 -4.92 1.81
CA ALA A 381 -1.38 -3.58 1.39
C ALA A 381 -1.20 -2.67 2.62
N ILE A 382 0.05 -2.33 2.96
CA ILE A 382 0.39 -1.49 4.12
C ILE A 382 1.17 -0.25 3.67
N GLY A 383 0.53 0.92 3.77
CA GLY A 383 1.10 2.21 3.38
C GLY A 383 0.05 3.20 2.86
N ASN A 384 0.42 4.48 2.77
CA ASN A 384 -0.45 5.45 2.09
C ASN A 384 -0.49 5.13 0.58
N THR A 385 -1.69 5.01 0.02
CA THR A 385 -1.93 4.59 -1.37
C THR A 385 -1.21 3.30 -1.79
N ALA A 386 -0.90 2.40 -0.85
CA ALA A 386 -0.38 1.07 -1.17
C ALA A 386 -1.47 0.23 -1.84
N VAL A 387 -1.13 -0.49 -2.91
CA VAL A 387 -2.04 -1.36 -3.67
C VAL A 387 -1.49 -2.79 -3.67
N ALA A 388 -2.34 -3.76 -3.33
CA ALA A 388 -2.10 -5.18 -3.53
C ALA A 388 -3.32 -5.80 -4.22
N SER A 389 -3.22 -6.05 -5.54
CA SER A 389 -4.35 -6.48 -6.37
C SER A 389 -4.29 -7.94 -6.82
N GLY A 390 -3.10 -8.55 -6.88
CA GLY A 390 -2.95 -9.98 -7.14
C GLY A 390 -3.31 -10.85 -5.94
N GLN A 391 -3.68 -12.11 -6.18
CA GLN A 391 -3.85 -13.12 -5.14
C GLN A 391 -2.53 -13.30 -4.36
N ASN A 392 -2.60 -13.41 -3.03
CA ASN A 392 -1.44 -13.50 -2.12
C ASN A 392 -0.45 -12.32 -2.21
N ALA A 393 -0.76 -11.26 -2.99
CA ALA A 393 0.16 -10.17 -3.24
C ALA A 393 0.42 -9.33 -1.99
N SER A 394 1.66 -8.90 -1.79
CA SER A 394 2.10 -8.18 -0.60
C SER A 394 2.77 -6.86 -0.97
N SER A 395 2.18 -5.76 -0.52
CA SER A 395 2.59 -4.39 -0.82
C SER A 395 2.89 -3.62 0.47
N PHE A 396 4.12 -3.16 0.63
CA PHE A 396 4.60 -2.46 1.83
C PHE A 396 5.32 -1.16 1.44
N GLY A 397 4.71 -0.01 1.72
CA GLY A 397 5.29 1.31 1.46
C GLY A 397 4.30 2.29 0.85
N SER A 398 4.65 3.59 0.87
CA SER A 398 3.81 4.62 0.25
C SER A 398 3.81 4.44 -1.26
N GLY A 399 2.63 4.30 -1.88
CA GLY A 399 2.49 4.07 -3.33
C GLY A 399 3.08 2.75 -3.84
N ALA A 400 3.38 1.78 -2.96
CA ALA A 400 3.81 0.45 -3.37
C ALA A 400 2.67 -0.28 -4.11
N SER A 401 2.99 -1.08 -5.13
CA SER A 401 2.01 -1.76 -5.98
C SER A 401 2.43 -3.20 -6.25
N ALA A 402 1.77 -4.16 -5.59
CA ALA A 402 1.91 -5.59 -5.84
C ALA A 402 0.71 -6.06 -6.67
N ALA A 403 0.87 -6.07 -7.99
CA ALA A 403 -0.23 -6.24 -8.94
C ALA A 403 -0.37 -7.66 -9.50
N GLY A 404 0.73 -8.40 -9.62
CA GLY A 404 0.70 -9.81 -10.02
C GLY A 404 0.42 -10.75 -8.85
N ASP A 405 -0.03 -11.97 -9.14
CA ASP A 405 -0.27 -12.97 -8.10
C ASP A 405 1.04 -13.43 -7.45
N ASN A 406 1.00 -13.76 -6.16
CA ASN A 406 2.12 -14.06 -5.27
C ASN A 406 3.23 -12.98 -5.21
N SER A 407 2.99 -11.79 -5.76
CA SER A 407 4.02 -10.75 -5.89
C SER A 407 4.34 -10.02 -4.58
N LEU A 408 5.56 -9.51 -4.46
CA LEU A 408 6.03 -8.72 -3.32
C LEU A 408 6.57 -7.36 -3.79
N ALA A 409 5.89 -6.26 -3.43
CA ALA A 409 6.36 -4.89 -3.63
C ALA A 409 6.68 -4.24 -2.27
N ALA A 410 7.96 -4.00 -1.97
CA ALA A 410 8.40 -3.47 -0.69
C ALA A 410 9.32 -2.25 -0.86
N GLY A 411 8.79 -1.06 -0.58
CA GLY A 411 9.48 0.22 -0.70
C GLY A 411 8.56 1.32 -1.26
N VAL A 412 8.96 2.59 -1.09
CA VAL A 412 8.19 3.72 -1.65
C VAL A 412 8.17 3.62 -3.18
N SER A 413 6.97 3.59 -3.75
CA SER A 413 6.74 3.40 -5.19
C SER A 413 7.37 2.13 -5.79
N ALA A 414 7.58 1.08 -4.99
CA ALA A 414 7.96 -0.25 -5.51
C ALA A 414 6.79 -0.84 -6.33
N SER A 415 7.07 -1.46 -7.47
CA SER A 415 6.07 -2.04 -8.37
C SER A 415 6.46 -3.47 -8.74
N ALA A 416 5.69 -4.45 -8.26
CA ALA A 416 5.80 -5.87 -8.61
C ALA A 416 4.57 -6.22 -9.46
N GLY A 417 4.74 -6.17 -10.78
CA GLY A 417 3.66 -6.24 -11.77
C GLY A 417 3.40 -7.63 -12.36
N GLY A 418 4.42 -8.50 -12.37
CA GLY A 418 4.30 -9.85 -12.92
C GLY A 418 3.90 -10.90 -11.88
N LEU A 419 3.45 -12.07 -12.36
CA LEU A 419 3.24 -13.27 -11.56
C LEU A 419 4.55 -13.67 -10.85
N ASP A 420 4.48 -14.04 -9.57
CA ASP A 420 5.62 -14.45 -8.74
C ASP A 420 6.78 -13.41 -8.68
N SER A 421 6.49 -12.13 -8.98
CA SER A 421 7.51 -11.07 -9.08
C SER A 421 7.86 -10.43 -7.72
N THR A 422 9.12 -10.02 -7.56
CA THR A 422 9.61 -9.37 -6.33
C THR A 422 10.29 -8.03 -6.65
N ALA A 423 9.78 -6.93 -6.09
CA ALA A 423 10.34 -5.58 -6.19
C ALA A 423 10.67 -5.02 -4.80
N LEU A 424 11.96 -4.94 -4.44
CA LEU A 424 12.44 -4.52 -3.12
C LEU A 424 13.34 -3.27 -3.20
N GLY A 425 12.80 -2.11 -2.84
CA GLY A 425 13.50 -0.84 -2.77
C GLY A 425 12.64 0.36 -3.18
N ILE A 426 13.21 1.57 -3.14
CA ILE A 426 12.51 2.78 -3.60
C ILE A 426 12.50 2.80 -5.14
N GLY A 427 11.32 2.92 -5.73
CA GLY A 427 11.13 3.03 -7.18
C GLY A 427 11.55 1.79 -7.99
N THR A 428 11.60 0.60 -7.36
CA THR A 428 11.96 -0.65 -8.04
C THR A 428 10.83 -1.19 -8.88
N VAL A 429 11.13 -1.77 -10.04
CA VAL A 429 10.13 -2.30 -10.98
C VAL A 429 10.46 -3.76 -11.34
N ALA A 430 9.63 -4.70 -10.92
CA ALA A 430 9.64 -6.10 -11.33
C ALA A 430 8.36 -6.38 -12.14
N SER A 431 8.34 -6.04 -13.43
CA SER A 431 7.10 -5.94 -14.22
C SER A 431 6.74 -7.18 -15.04
N ALA A 432 7.57 -8.22 -15.01
CA ALA A 432 7.38 -9.44 -15.78
C ALA A 432 7.32 -10.67 -14.85
N ASP A 433 6.81 -11.78 -15.34
CA ASP A 433 6.61 -12.96 -14.50
C ASP A 433 7.96 -13.56 -14.07
N ASN A 434 8.00 -14.09 -12.84
CA ASN A 434 9.21 -14.59 -12.17
C ASN A 434 10.37 -13.57 -12.10
N SER A 435 10.09 -12.26 -12.27
CA SER A 435 11.13 -11.23 -12.25
C SER A 435 11.48 -10.75 -10.84
N THR A 436 12.76 -10.52 -10.57
CA THR A 436 13.27 -10.07 -9.27
C THR A 436 14.08 -8.78 -9.41
N ALA A 437 13.59 -7.67 -8.87
CA ALA A 437 14.25 -6.36 -8.85
C ALA A 437 14.55 -5.93 -7.41
N VAL A 438 15.83 -5.72 -7.07
CA VAL A 438 16.27 -5.37 -5.71
C VAL A 438 17.27 -4.21 -5.73
N GLY A 439 17.00 -3.17 -4.94
CA GLY A 439 17.82 -1.96 -4.79
C GLY A 439 17.28 -0.76 -5.57
N ARG A 440 17.44 0.46 -5.03
CA ARG A 440 16.80 1.70 -5.56
C ARG A 440 16.86 1.81 -7.10
N GLU A 441 15.71 2.00 -7.73
CA GLU A 441 15.53 2.12 -9.20
C GLU A 441 15.98 0.89 -10.02
N SER A 442 16.17 -0.29 -9.42
CA SER A 442 16.37 -1.54 -10.17
C SER A 442 15.13 -1.88 -11.01
N ARG A 443 15.35 -2.42 -12.21
CA ARG A 443 14.29 -2.77 -13.17
C ARG A 443 14.53 -4.19 -13.72
N ALA A 444 13.67 -5.12 -13.33
CA ALA A 444 13.58 -6.45 -13.92
C ALA A 444 12.29 -6.49 -14.76
N THR A 445 12.40 -6.34 -16.08
CA THR A 445 11.24 -6.20 -16.98
C THR A 445 11.19 -7.29 -18.04
N GLY A 446 12.15 -8.21 -18.07
CA GLY A 446 12.10 -9.43 -18.85
C GLY A 446 11.53 -10.61 -18.06
N LEU A 447 10.93 -11.58 -18.75
CA LEU A 447 10.45 -12.84 -18.16
C LEU A 447 11.61 -13.57 -17.46
N ASN A 448 11.42 -14.02 -16.22
CA ASN A 448 12.44 -14.73 -15.43
C ASN A 448 13.77 -13.94 -15.28
N SER A 449 13.70 -12.60 -15.30
CA SER A 449 14.88 -11.72 -15.20
C SER A 449 15.22 -11.33 -13.76
N THR A 450 16.50 -11.13 -13.47
CA THR A 450 16.99 -10.71 -12.14
C THR A 450 17.82 -9.43 -12.25
N ALA A 451 17.45 -8.38 -11.52
CA ALA A 451 18.16 -7.10 -11.46
C ALA A 451 18.46 -6.73 -9.99
N LEU A 452 19.68 -6.97 -9.53
CA LEU A 452 20.13 -6.72 -8.16
C LEU A 452 21.19 -5.60 -8.16
N GLY A 453 20.79 -4.40 -7.75
CA GLY A 453 21.67 -3.24 -7.64
C GLY A 453 20.98 -1.92 -7.98
N ARG A 454 21.55 -0.80 -7.49
CA ARG A 454 21.03 0.54 -7.76
C ARG A 454 20.99 0.82 -9.27
N GLY A 455 19.80 0.97 -9.85
CA GLY A 455 19.62 1.22 -11.28
C GLY A 455 19.98 0.05 -12.21
N ALA A 456 20.15 -1.17 -11.68
CA ALA A 456 20.36 -2.39 -12.47
C ALA A 456 19.16 -2.63 -13.40
N GLN A 457 19.39 -3.07 -14.64
CA GLN A 457 18.38 -3.17 -15.69
C GLN A 457 18.48 -4.49 -16.46
N SER A 458 17.62 -5.45 -16.11
CA SER A 458 17.46 -6.72 -16.82
C SER A 458 16.16 -6.68 -17.61
N THR A 459 16.25 -6.42 -18.91
CA THR A 459 15.06 -6.08 -19.73
C THR A 459 14.60 -7.18 -20.67
N ALA A 460 15.39 -8.25 -20.81
CA ALA A 460 15.11 -9.38 -21.70
C ALA A 460 14.90 -10.69 -20.91
N GLN A 461 14.34 -11.70 -21.57
CA GLN A 461 14.04 -13.00 -20.95
C GLN A 461 15.32 -13.65 -20.39
N ASN A 462 15.23 -14.25 -19.21
CA ASN A 462 16.35 -14.89 -18.48
C ASN A 462 17.56 -13.98 -18.19
N SER A 463 17.48 -12.67 -18.43
CA SER A 463 18.64 -11.78 -18.28
C SER A 463 18.94 -11.45 -16.81
N ILE A 464 20.24 -11.33 -16.48
CA ILE A 464 20.74 -11.12 -15.12
C ILE A 464 21.64 -9.89 -15.06
N SER A 465 21.30 -8.92 -14.22
CA SER A 465 22.08 -7.71 -13.95
C SER A 465 22.42 -7.67 -12.46
N LEU A 466 23.68 -7.85 -12.12
CA LEU A 466 24.17 -7.90 -10.75
C LEU A 466 25.19 -6.78 -10.54
N GLY A 467 24.75 -5.66 -9.96
CA GLY A 467 25.59 -4.51 -9.66
C GLY A 467 24.95 -3.17 -9.96
N ALA A 468 25.59 -2.07 -9.53
CA ALA A 468 25.07 -0.73 -9.76
C ALA A 468 25.14 -0.36 -11.26
N GLY A 469 24.02 0.09 -11.83
CA GLY A 469 23.90 0.55 -13.21
C GLY A 469 24.05 -0.51 -14.31
N THR A 470 24.31 -1.78 -13.95
CA THR A 470 24.48 -2.89 -14.91
C THR A 470 23.25 -3.08 -15.81
N ARG A 471 23.47 -3.43 -17.09
CA ARG A 471 22.43 -3.51 -18.12
C ARG A 471 22.54 -4.82 -18.92
N ALA A 472 21.71 -5.80 -18.62
CA ALA A 472 21.58 -7.03 -19.40
C ALA A 472 20.30 -6.94 -20.26
N THR A 473 20.47 -6.77 -21.57
CA THR A 473 19.36 -6.43 -22.49
C THR A 473 19.15 -7.44 -23.62
N GLY A 474 20.04 -8.42 -23.79
CA GLY A 474 19.82 -9.59 -24.65
C GLY A 474 19.20 -10.75 -23.89
N ILE A 475 18.58 -11.70 -24.60
CA ILE A 475 17.97 -12.91 -24.03
C ILE A 475 19.06 -13.77 -23.41
N GLY A 476 18.89 -14.19 -22.14
CA GLY A 476 19.90 -14.95 -21.41
C GLY A 476 21.19 -14.19 -21.08
N ALA A 477 21.28 -12.89 -21.40
CA ALA A 477 22.48 -12.10 -21.16
C ALA A 477 22.75 -11.89 -19.65
N VAL A 478 24.02 -11.87 -19.28
CA VAL A 478 24.46 -11.73 -17.89
C VAL A 478 25.45 -10.56 -17.78
N TYR A 479 25.16 -9.57 -16.94
CA TYR A 479 26.10 -8.49 -16.57
C TYR A 479 26.36 -8.52 -15.06
N VAL A 480 27.57 -8.89 -14.64
CA VAL A 480 28.03 -8.80 -13.25
C VAL A 480 29.09 -7.69 -13.09
N GLY A 481 28.91 -6.78 -12.14
CA GLY A 481 29.92 -5.78 -11.77
C GLY A 481 29.35 -4.37 -11.57
N SER A 482 29.65 -3.44 -12.47
CA SER A 482 29.14 -2.06 -12.39
C SER A 482 29.16 -1.33 -13.74
N SER A 483 28.13 -0.58 -14.07
CA SER A 483 28.14 0.34 -15.22
C SER A 483 28.10 1.79 -14.72
N THR A 484 29.12 2.56 -15.08
CA THR A 484 29.18 4.03 -14.91
C THR A 484 28.89 4.76 -16.22
N PHE A 485 29.24 4.14 -17.35
CA PHE A 485 28.86 4.52 -18.70
C PHE A 485 27.62 3.71 -19.16
N ALA A 486 27.08 4.00 -20.35
CA ALA A 486 25.89 3.33 -20.86
C ALA A 486 26.15 1.93 -21.46
N THR A 487 27.15 1.21 -20.95
CA THR A 487 27.56 -0.13 -21.44
C THR A 487 26.55 -1.21 -21.05
N SER A 488 26.53 -2.31 -21.81
CA SER A 488 25.58 -3.41 -21.65
C SER A 488 26.12 -4.75 -22.14
N ALA A 489 25.59 -5.83 -21.57
CA ALA A 489 25.53 -7.13 -22.21
C ALA A 489 24.22 -7.16 -23.03
N SER A 490 24.30 -6.89 -24.33
CA SER A 490 23.13 -6.61 -25.18
C SER A 490 22.89 -7.62 -26.30
N GLY A 491 23.85 -8.47 -26.63
CA GLY A 491 23.62 -9.64 -27.48
C GLY A 491 22.95 -10.77 -26.72
N ASP A 492 22.34 -11.71 -27.43
CA ASP A 492 21.74 -12.89 -26.83
C ASP A 492 22.84 -13.82 -26.27
N ASN A 493 22.59 -14.42 -25.11
CA ASN A 493 23.55 -15.15 -24.27
C ASN A 493 24.84 -14.38 -23.88
N ALA A 494 24.93 -13.08 -24.17
CA ALA A 494 26.17 -12.32 -23.97
C ALA A 494 26.52 -12.18 -22.47
N ILE A 495 27.80 -12.33 -22.14
CA ILE A 495 28.30 -12.31 -20.76
C ILE A 495 29.27 -11.13 -20.58
N GLY A 496 28.88 -10.18 -19.73
CA GLY A 496 29.71 -9.09 -19.24
C GLY A 496 30.12 -9.29 -17.77
N ILE A 497 31.42 -9.31 -17.47
CA ILE A 497 31.92 -9.38 -16.09
C ILE A 497 32.97 -8.30 -15.84
N GLY A 498 32.60 -7.23 -15.13
CA GLY A 498 33.53 -6.17 -14.76
C GLY A 498 32.89 -4.79 -14.61
N THR A 499 33.73 -3.77 -14.72
CA THR A 499 33.29 -2.37 -14.75
C THR A 499 33.29 -1.87 -16.19
N ASP A 500 32.15 -1.36 -16.64
CA ASP A 500 32.00 -0.72 -17.96
C ASP A 500 32.38 -1.63 -19.15
N VAL A 501 31.85 -2.86 -19.13
CA VAL A 501 32.08 -3.88 -20.18
C VAL A 501 31.01 -3.84 -21.26
N THR A 502 31.42 -4.04 -22.51
CA THR A 502 30.54 -4.09 -23.67
C THR A 502 30.58 -5.48 -24.28
N ALA A 503 29.50 -6.24 -24.11
CA ALA A 503 29.28 -7.53 -24.78
C ALA A 503 28.05 -7.38 -25.69
N SER A 504 28.24 -6.87 -26.91
CA SER A 504 27.14 -6.28 -27.68
C SER A 504 26.51 -7.18 -28.75
N ALA A 505 27.08 -8.35 -28.99
CA ALA A 505 26.66 -9.32 -30.00
C ALA A 505 26.47 -10.72 -29.40
N ASP A 506 25.84 -11.61 -30.15
CA ASP A 506 25.38 -12.90 -29.64
C ASP A 506 26.55 -13.81 -29.24
N ASP A 507 26.36 -14.54 -28.13
CA ASP A 507 27.35 -15.44 -27.50
C ASP A 507 28.70 -14.76 -27.17
N ALA A 508 28.74 -13.42 -27.12
CA ALA A 508 29.96 -12.65 -26.83
C ALA A 508 30.31 -12.63 -25.33
N LEU A 509 31.61 -12.72 -25.02
CA LEU A 509 32.15 -12.72 -23.66
C LEU A 509 33.09 -11.52 -23.46
N ALA A 510 32.72 -10.58 -22.59
CA ALA A 510 33.54 -9.43 -22.21
C ALA A 510 33.85 -9.47 -20.70
N MET A 511 35.11 -9.66 -20.33
CA MET A 511 35.58 -9.75 -18.94
C MET A 511 36.74 -8.80 -18.64
N GLY A 512 36.63 -8.02 -17.57
CA GLY A 512 37.62 -7.02 -17.15
C GLY A 512 37.20 -5.59 -17.48
N ARG A 513 37.78 -4.58 -16.81
CA ARG A 513 37.35 -3.18 -17.00
C ARG A 513 37.51 -2.75 -18.46
N GLU A 514 36.48 -2.11 -19.04
CA GLU A 514 36.47 -1.61 -20.42
C GLU A 514 36.74 -2.69 -21.51
N SER A 515 36.54 -3.98 -21.21
CA SER A 515 36.60 -5.04 -22.22
C SER A 515 35.46 -4.93 -23.22
N GLN A 516 35.75 -5.11 -24.50
CA GLN A 516 34.82 -4.95 -25.62
C GLN A 516 34.79 -6.23 -26.47
N ALA A 517 33.69 -6.99 -26.41
CA ALA A 517 33.39 -8.08 -27.32
C ALA A 517 32.18 -7.68 -28.16
N THR A 518 32.42 -7.20 -29.38
CA THR A 518 31.40 -6.48 -30.17
C THR A 518 30.84 -7.26 -31.37
N ALA A 519 31.30 -8.49 -31.58
CA ALA A 519 30.87 -9.38 -32.66
C ALA A 519 30.51 -10.78 -32.13
N THR A 520 29.81 -11.56 -32.95
CA THR A 520 29.29 -12.89 -32.58
C THR A 520 30.42 -13.84 -32.17
N ASN A 521 30.21 -14.61 -31.10
CA ASN A 521 31.21 -15.51 -30.49
C ASN A 521 32.53 -14.83 -30.04
N ALA A 522 32.61 -13.49 -30.00
CA ALA A 522 33.85 -12.79 -29.68
C ALA A 522 34.19 -12.89 -28.18
N VAL A 523 35.46 -13.08 -27.86
CA VAL A 523 35.96 -13.26 -26.48
C VAL A 523 37.00 -12.19 -26.15
N ALA A 524 36.62 -11.20 -25.34
CA ALA A 524 37.49 -10.16 -24.82
C ALA A 524 37.73 -10.35 -23.31
N VAL A 525 38.94 -10.72 -22.89
CA VAL A 525 39.28 -10.98 -21.48
C VAL A 525 40.53 -10.19 -21.06
N GLY A 526 40.34 -9.07 -20.38
CA GLY A 526 41.40 -8.21 -19.89
C GLY A 526 40.99 -6.74 -19.85
N LEU A 527 41.82 -5.92 -19.20
CA LEU A 527 41.65 -4.47 -19.19
C LEU A 527 41.73 -3.92 -20.63
N GLN A 528 40.68 -3.26 -21.12
CA GLN A 528 40.64 -2.67 -22.48
C GLN A 528 40.93 -3.69 -23.60
N SER A 529 40.67 -4.97 -23.37
CA SER A 529 40.73 -5.99 -24.42
C SER A 529 39.59 -5.77 -25.44
N ALA A 530 39.87 -5.95 -26.72
CA ALA A 530 38.95 -5.65 -27.83
C ALA A 530 38.89 -6.80 -28.83
N ALA A 531 37.82 -7.59 -28.78
CA ALA A 531 37.49 -8.63 -29.75
C ALA A 531 36.36 -8.11 -30.66
N LEU A 532 36.75 -7.58 -31.83
CA LEU A 532 35.90 -6.71 -32.65
C LEU A 532 35.26 -7.45 -33.84
N SER A 533 35.77 -8.63 -34.19
CA SER A 533 35.32 -9.45 -35.31
C SER A 533 34.75 -10.81 -34.87
N ALA A 534 33.96 -11.45 -35.74
CA ALA A 534 33.31 -12.73 -35.43
C ALA A 534 34.33 -13.83 -35.10
N ASP A 535 34.01 -14.66 -34.11
CA ASP A 535 34.87 -15.73 -33.57
C ASP A 535 36.27 -15.27 -33.08
N SER A 536 36.48 -13.96 -32.87
CA SER A 536 37.80 -13.42 -32.48
C SER A 536 38.05 -13.53 -30.97
N ILE A 537 39.33 -13.66 -30.59
CA ILE A 537 39.77 -13.83 -29.20
C ILE A 537 40.82 -12.77 -28.88
N ALA A 538 40.53 -11.86 -27.95
CA ALA A 538 41.44 -10.86 -27.42
C ALA A 538 41.60 -11.07 -25.90
N MET A 539 42.74 -11.59 -25.45
CA MET A 539 43.02 -11.84 -24.04
C MET A 539 44.27 -11.10 -23.57
N GLY A 540 44.17 -10.29 -22.53
CA GLY A 540 45.27 -9.47 -22.00
C GLY A 540 44.97 -7.96 -22.05
N THR A 541 45.79 -7.18 -21.35
CA THR A 541 45.63 -5.72 -21.27
C THR A 541 45.87 -5.07 -22.64
N GLY A 542 44.86 -4.41 -23.20
CA GLY A 542 44.94 -3.76 -24.51
C GLY A 542 45.09 -4.72 -25.70
N ALA A 543 44.87 -6.03 -25.52
CA ALA A 543 44.86 -6.98 -26.63
C ALA A 543 43.73 -6.65 -27.61
N THR A 544 44.02 -6.64 -28.91
CA THR A 544 43.05 -6.28 -29.97
C THR A 544 43.02 -7.36 -31.06
N ALA A 545 41.86 -7.96 -31.29
CA ALA A 545 41.59 -8.91 -32.36
C ALA A 545 40.47 -8.35 -33.26
N ASP A 546 40.85 -7.79 -34.41
CA ASP A 546 39.98 -7.07 -35.34
C ASP A 546 39.73 -7.85 -36.65
N GLY A 547 40.52 -8.90 -36.89
CA GLY A 547 40.29 -9.83 -37.99
C GLY A 547 39.25 -10.91 -37.68
N GLY A 548 38.57 -11.43 -38.71
CA GLY A 548 37.74 -12.62 -38.58
C GLY A 548 38.53 -13.76 -37.95
N LYS A 549 38.01 -14.42 -36.91
CA LYS A 549 38.69 -15.52 -36.20
C LYS A 549 40.11 -15.18 -35.69
N ALA A 550 40.45 -13.89 -35.55
CA ALA A 550 41.78 -13.48 -35.14
C ALA A 550 42.01 -13.73 -33.63
N VAL A 551 43.27 -13.98 -33.25
CA VAL A 551 43.64 -14.34 -31.89
C VAL A 551 44.78 -13.44 -31.40
N ALA A 552 44.51 -12.56 -30.43
CA ALA A 552 45.48 -11.72 -29.75
C ALA A 552 45.58 -12.12 -28.27
N ILE A 553 46.70 -12.69 -27.81
CA ILE A 553 46.87 -13.21 -26.43
C ILE A 553 48.14 -12.67 -25.79
N GLY A 554 47.97 -11.75 -24.83
CA GLY A 554 49.01 -11.05 -24.08
C GLY A 554 48.84 -9.53 -24.14
N ALA A 555 49.76 -8.77 -23.54
CA ALA A 555 49.59 -7.32 -23.43
C ALA A 555 49.90 -6.62 -24.77
N GLY A 556 49.06 -5.63 -25.15
CA GLY A 556 49.27 -4.77 -26.32
C GLY A 556 49.33 -5.46 -27.69
N ASN A 557 48.99 -6.75 -27.79
CA ASN A 557 49.00 -7.49 -29.05
C ASN A 557 47.88 -7.01 -29.99
N SER A 558 48.16 -7.01 -31.29
CA SER A 558 47.18 -6.66 -32.31
C SER A 558 47.16 -7.67 -33.45
N ALA A 559 46.01 -8.28 -33.71
CA ALA A 559 45.77 -9.22 -34.79
C ALA A 559 44.62 -8.72 -35.68
N TYR A 560 44.95 -8.31 -36.91
CA TYR A 560 44.00 -7.65 -37.83
C TYR A 560 43.51 -8.55 -38.98
N GLY A 561 44.33 -9.49 -39.45
CA GLY A 561 43.97 -10.34 -40.58
C GLY A 561 42.98 -11.45 -40.23
N ASP A 562 42.22 -11.95 -41.21
CA ASP A 562 41.39 -13.15 -41.04
C ASP A 562 42.28 -14.36 -40.66
N GLY A 563 41.97 -15.01 -39.53
CA GLY A 563 42.80 -16.06 -38.92
C GLY A 563 44.20 -15.61 -38.47
N ALA A 564 44.46 -14.32 -38.30
CA ALA A 564 45.75 -13.83 -37.82
C ALA A 564 45.95 -14.11 -36.32
N VAL A 565 47.19 -14.36 -35.90
CA VAL A 565 47.53 -14.73 -34.53
C VAL A 565 48.68 -13.86 -34.01
N ALA A 566 48.51 -13.24 -32.84
CA ALA A 566 49.51 -12.46 -32.14
C ALA A 566 49.58 -12.87 -30.66
N ILE A 567 50.68 -13.51 -30.25
CA ILE A 567 50.85 -14.06 -28.89
C ILE A 567 52.14 -13.52 -28.26
N GLY A 568 52.06 -13.00 -27.04
CA GLY A 568 53.20 -12.45 -26.29
C GLY A 568 53.01 -10.98 -25.88
N ASP A 569 54.03 -10.14 -25.99
CA ASP A 569 53.99 -8.76 -25.48
C ASP A 569 55.06 -7.83 -26.11
N PRO A 570 54.68 -6.76 -26.82
CA PRO A 570 53.55 -6.69 -27.75
C PRO A 570 53.95 -7.28 -29.11
N SER A 571 53.00 -7.77 -29.89
CA SER A 571 53.22 -8.31 -31.25
C SER A 571 52.07 -7.96 -32.20
N TYR A 572 52.39 -7.83 -33.49
CA TYR A 572 51.51 -7.25 -34.52
C TYR A 572 51.39 -8.16 -35.75
N ALA A 573 50.23 -8.79 -35.93
CA ALA A 573 49.93 -9.69 -37.06
C ALA A 573 48.84 -9.09 -37.96
N SER A 574 49.23 -8.57 -39.13
CA SER A 574 48.32 -7.72 -39.91
C SER A 574 47.56 -8.41 -41.04
N GLY A 575 48.16 -9.37 -41.75
CA GLY A 575 47.50 -10.01 -42.89
C GLY A 575 46.80 -11.34 -42.56
N THR A 576 45.95 -11.82 -43.47
CA THR A 576 45.27 -13.12 -43.37
C THR A 576 46.26 -14.25 -43.06
N GLY A 577 46.00 -15.02 -42.01
CA GLY A 577 46.86 -16.12 -41.55
C GLY A 577 48.28 -15.70 -41.13
N ALA A 578 48.54 -14.41 -40.87
CA ALA A 578 49.81 -13.95 -40.33
C ALA A 578 49.99 -14.42 -38.88
N PHE A 579 51.20 -14.76 -38.48
CA PHE A 579 51.53 -15.23 -37.14
C PHE A 579 52.64 -14.40 -36.50
N THR A 580 52.44 -13.95 -35.27
CA THR A 580 53.48 -13.38 -34.43
C THR A 580 53.51 -14.05 -33.05
N GLY A 581 54.71 -14.36 -32.56
CA GLY A 581 54.90 -15.10 -31.31
C GLY A 581 56.13 -14.67 -30.53
N GLY A 582 55.94 -14.15 -29.31
CA GLY A 582 56.99 -13.64 -28.43
C GLY A 582 56.89 -12.12 -28.23
N ALA A 583 58.03 -11.43 -28.17
CA ALA A 583 58.07 -10.00 -27.85
C ALA A 583 58.46 -9.13 -29.06
N ASN A 584 57.82 -7.97 -29.22
CA ASN A 584 58.12 -6.96 -30.23
C ASN A 584 58.10 -7.47 -31.69
N ASN A 585 57.34 -8.51 -32.01
CA ASN A 585 57.34 -9.11 -33.35
C ASN A 585 56.33 -8.44 -34.28
N ILE A 586 56.69 -8.31 -35.56
CA ILE A 586 55.92 -7.61 -36.57
C ILE A 586 55.77 -8.49 -37.81
N ALA A 587 54.54 -8.78 -38.23
CA ALA A 587 54.19 -9.48 -39.46
C ALA A 587 53.15 -8.66 -40.26
N ASN A 588 53.66 -7.72 -41.08
CA ASN A 588 52.87 -6.73 -41.82
C ASN A 588 53.63 -6.27 -43.08
N SER A 589 53.07 -5.41 -43.92
CA SER A 589 53.67 -5.06 -45.22
C SER A 589 54.68 -3.91 -45.18
N ASP A 590 54.86 -3.25 -44.02
CA ASP A 590 55.63 -2.01 -43.89
C ASP A 590 56.66 -2.00 -42.74
N GLY A 591 56.68 -3.02 -41.89
CA GLY A 591 57.61 -3.15 -40.77
C GLY A 591 57.31 -2.23 -39.56
N THR A 592 56.09 -1.67 -39.48
CA THR A 592 55.64 -0.79 -38.38
C THR A 592 55.12 -1.57 -37.17
N ALA A 593 55.09 -0.95 -35.98
CA ALA A 593 54.49 -1.52 -34.78
C ALA A 593 52.95 -1.34 -34.78
N SER A 594 52.28 -1.86 -35.81
CA SER A 594 50.84 -1.80 -35.97
C SER A 594 50.30 -2.97 -36.81
N ALA A 595 49.05 -3.35 -36.58
CA ALA A 595 48.31 -4.28 -37.44
C ALA A 595 46.99 -3.61 -37.84
N THR A 596 46.80 -3.38 -39.13
CA THR A 596 45.69 -2.59 -39.69
C THR A 596 45.34 -3.05 -41.10
N ALA A 597 44.19 -2.61 -41.63
CA ALA A 597 43.82 -2.81 -43.03
C ALA A 597 44.89 -2.35 -44.04
N ALA A 598 45.66 -1.31 -43.69
CA ALA A 598 46.60 -0.64 -44.58
C ALA A 598 47.94 -1.38 -44.73
N ASN A 599 48.32 -2.24 -43.79
CA ASN A 599 49.61 -2.91 -43.78
C ASN A 599 49.54 -4.45 -43.75
N GLN A 600 48.52 -5.03 -44.38
CA GLN A 600 48.33 -6.48 -44.42
C GLN A 600 49.48 -7.21 -45.14
N ALA A 601 50.04 -8.23 -44.48
CA ALA A 601 50.96 -9.20 -45.07
C ALA A 601 50.46 -10.63 -44.81
N ALA A 602 49.73 -11.21 -45.75
CA ALA A 602 49.13 -12.54 -45.59
C ALA A 602 50.22 -13.62 -45.49
N GLY A 603 50.03 -14.56 -44.57
CA GLY A 603 50.98 -15.66 -44.29
C GLY A 603 52.35 -15.23 -43.79
N ALA A 604 52.54 -13.97 -43.38
CA ALA A 604 53.80 -13.51 -42.79
C ALA A 604 53.98 -14.07 -41.37
N VAL A 605 55.19 -14.50 -41.00
CA VAL A 605 55.49 -15.17 -39.73
C VAL A 605 56.69 -14.53 -39.03
N ALA A 606 56.50 -13.94 -37.85
CA ALA A 606 57.59 -13.37 -37.05
C ALA A 606 57.62 -13.94 -35.62
N ILE A 607 58.65 -14.71 -35.28
CA ILE A 607 58.71 -15.49 -34.03
C ILE A 607 60.03 -15.26 -33.28
N GLY A 608 59.92 -14.94 -31.99
CA GLY A 608 61.03 -14.73 -31.05
C GLY A 608 61.00 -13.35 -30.41
N ASN A 609 62.08 -12.57 -30.54
CA ASN A 609 62.15 -11.20 -30.04
C ASN A 609 62.51 -10.19 -31.14
N ASN A 610 61.74 -9.12 -31.30
CA ASN A 610 62.03 -7.99 -32.20
C ASN A 610 62.23 -8.43 -33.68
N ASN A 611 61.49 -9.43 -34.15
CA ASN A 611 61.58 -9.89 -35.54
C ASN A 611 60.59 -9.16 -36.45
N LYS A 612 60.96 -8.96 -37.71
CA LYS A 612 60.15 -8.28 -38.72
C LYS A 612 60.00 -9.15 -39.96
N ALA A 613 58.82 -9.74 -40.14
CA ALA A 613 58.39 -10.34 -41.39
C ALA A 613 57.64 -9.27 -42.19
N ILE A 614 58.35 -8.63 -43.13
CA ILE A 614 57.82 -7.55 -43.96
C ILE A 614 57.39 -8.12 -45.30
N GLY A 615 56.10 -7.98 -45.62
CA GLY A 615 55.51 -8.42 -46.88
C GLY A 615 54.96 -9.86 -46.90
N GLN A 616 54.19 -10.16 -47.94
CA GLN A 616 53.43 -11.41 -48.09
C GLN A 616 54.33 -12.65 -47.97
N GLY A 617 53.95 -13.61 -47.13
CA GLY A 617 54.67 -14.88 -46.97
C GLY A 617 56.09 -14.78 -46.42
N SER A 618 56.51 -13.61 -45.92
CA SER A 618 57.85 -13.45 -45.33
C SER A 618 57.96 -14.16 -43.97
N VAL A 619 59.11 -14.75 -43.66
CA VAL A 619 59.35 -15.52 -42.42
C VAL A 619 60.59 -15.01 -41.70
N ALA A 620 60.43 -14.47 -40.48
CA ALA A 620 61.52 -13.98 -39.63
C ALA A 620 61.53 -14.74 -38.29
N LEU A 621 62.55 -15.56 -38.04
CA LEU A 621 62.67 -16.39 -36.84
C LEU A 621 64.00 -16.15 -36.12
N GLY A 622 63.93 -15.67 -34.87
CA GLY A 622 65.11 -15.48 -34.04
C GLY A 622 65.03 -14.27 -33.11
N ASN A 623 66.06 -13.44 -33.14
CA ASN A 623 66.15 -12.20 -32.38
C ASN A 623 66.64 -11.09 -33.32
N GLY A 624 65.86 -10.02 -33.50
CA GLY A 624 66.22 -8.94 -34.43
C GLY A 624 66.24 -9.34 -35.92
N SER A 625 65.66 -10.48 -36.31
CA SER A 625 65.69 -10.96 -37.69
C SER A 625 64.73 -10.15 -38.57
N THR A 626 65.14 -9.75 -39.77
CA THR A 626 64.31 -8.99 -40.72
C THR A 626 64.23 -9.72 -42.05
N ALA A 627 63.03 -10.17 -42.42
CA ALA A 627 62.72 -10.81 -43.69
C ALA A 627 61.86 -9.88 -44.53
N GLY A 628 62.38 -9.42 -45.67
CA GLY A 628 61.70 -8.54 -46.60
C GLY A 628 61.80 -7.05 -46.26
N ALA A 629 61.27 -6.24 -47.16
CA ALA A 629 61.10 -4.79 -47.02
C ALA A 629 59.78 -4.40 -47.71
N THR A 630 59.34 -3.14 -47.58
CA THR A 630 58.08 -2.68 -48.16
C THR A 630 58.02 -2.94 -49.67
N GLY A 631 57.04 -3.73 -50.10
CA GLY A 631 56.88 -4.14 -51.51
C GLY A 631 57.60 -5.43 -51.91
N PHE A 632 58.40 -6.04 -51.04
CA PHE A 632 58.98 -7.37 -51.26
C PHE A 632 58.10 -8.47 -50.67
N VAL A 633 58.28 -9.71 -51.13
CA VAL A 633 57.45 -10.87 -50.77
C VAL A 633 58.27 -12.17 -50.72
N GLY A 634 57.88 -13.10 -49.85
CA GLY A 634 58.44 -14.45 -49.78
C GLY A 634 59.86 -14.54 -49.20
N ASN A 635 60.30 -13.52 -48.47
CA ASN A 635 61.64 -13.44 -47.91
C ASN A 635 61.76 -14.30 -46.64
N VAL A 636 62.94 -14.87 -46.37
CA VAL A 636 63.16 -15.74 -45.21
C VAL A 636 64.43 -15.32 -44.46
N ALA A 637 64.32 -15.01 -43.17
CA ALA A 637 65.45 -14.66 -42.30
C ALA A 637 65.43 -15.53 -41.03
N LEU A 638 66.41 -16.43 -40.91
CA LEU A 638 66.48 -17.43 -39.83
C LEU A 638 67.77 -17.26 -39.03
N GLY A 639 67.67 -16.69 -37.84
CA GLY A 639 68.80 -16.51 -36.90
C GLY A 639 68.97 -15.08 -36.40
N ASN A 640 69.65 -14.93 -35.26
CA ASN A 640 69.86 -13.64 -34.58
C ASN A 640 70.50 -12.60 -35.51
N GLY A 641 69.79 -11.51 -35.83
CA GLY A 641 70.21 -10.45 -36.76
C GLY A 641 70.25 -10.84 -38.24
N ALA A 642 69.65 -11.97 -38.64
CA ALA A 642 69.55 -12.34 -40.06
C ALA A 642 68.70 -11.33 -40.84
N THR A 643 69.17 -10.90 -42.00
CA THR A 643 68.59 -9.78 -42.77
C THR A 643 68.45 -10.19 -44.25
N ALA A 644 67.23 -10.50 -44.68
CA ALA A 644 66.90 -10.92 -46.05
C ALA A 644 66.09 -9.83 -46.76
N THR A 645 66.74 -8.74 -47.19
CA THR A 645 66.03 -7.48 -47.55
C THR A 645 66.49 -6.85 -48.87
N ALA A 646 67.23 -7.57 -49.73
CA ALA A 646 67.78 -7.00 -50.95
C ALA A 646 66.89 -7.25 -52.19
N SER A 647 66.10 -8.32 -52.21
CA SER A 647 65.16 -8.68 -53.28
C SER A 647 64.03 -9.57 -52.75
N SER A 648 62.90 -9.66 -53.45
CA SER A 648 61.82 -10.60 -53.13
C SER A 648 62.32 -12.05 -53.23
N GLY A 649 61.94 -12.91 -52.27
CA GLY A 649 62.38 -14.31 -52.25
C GLY A 649 63.82 -14.54 -51.80
N ASP A 650 64.46 -13.55 -51.17
CA ASP A 650 65.76 -13.68 -50.52
C ASP A 650 65.71 -14.61 -49.29
N VAL A 651 66.80 -15.35 -49.04
CA VAL A 651 66.95 -16.21 -47.85
C VAL A 651 68.25 -15.86 -47.11
N ALA A 652 68.16 -15.35 -45.89
CA ALA A 652 69.28 -15.19 -44.96
C ALA A 652 69.26 -16.30 -43.90
N LEU A 653 70.26 -17.17 -43.92
CA LEU A 653 70.35 -18.33 -43.02
C LEU A 653 71.56 -18.20 -42.08
N GLY A 654 71.30 -18.19 -40.77
CA GLY A 654 72.30 -18.05 -39.72
C GLY A 654 72.38 -16.63 -39.15
N SER A 655 72.99 -16.52 -37.96
CA SER A 655 73.08 -15.23 -37.24
C SER A 655 73.91 -14.21 -38.02
N GLY A 656 73.41 -12.98 -38.15
CA GLY A 656 74.09 -11.90 -38.88
C GLY A 656 74.26 -12.15 -40.38
N SER A 657 73.59 -13.15 -40.97
CA SER A 657 73.59 -13.36 -42.42
C SER A 657 72.80 -12.24 -43.11
N VAL A 658 73.35 -11.68 -44.19
CA VAL A 658 72.75 -10.56 -44.91
C VAL A 658 72.69 -10.89 -46.40
N THR A 659 71.54 -10.71 -47.05
CA THR A 659 71.43 -10.85 -48.50
C THR A 659 71.87 -9.58 -49.25
N GLN A 660 72.24 -9.76 -50.51
CA GLN A 660 72.60 -8.70 -51.45
C GLN A 660 71.82 -8.90 -52.74
N VAL A 661 71.70 -7.84 -53.56
CA VAL A 661 71.00 -7.92 -54.85
C VAL A 661 71.65 -9.03 -55.71
N ALA A 662 70.84 -9.90 -56.27
CA ALA A 662 71.32 -11.04 -57.05
C ALA A 662 72.11 -10.58 -58.29
N VAL A 663 73.34 -11.06 -58.45
CA VAL A 663 74.24 -10.66 -59.55
C VAL A 663 74.21 -11.70 -60.66
N GLY A 664 73.59 -11.36 -61.79
CA GLY A 664 73.60 -12.20 -62.99
C GLY A 664 74.99 -12.28 -63.64
N THR A 665 75.62 -13.45 -63.58
CA THR A 665 76.93 -13.69 -64.20
C THR A 665 76.74 -14.53 -65.46
N SER A 666 76.80 -13.90 -66.63
CA SER A 666 76.58 -14.56 -67.92
C SER A 666 77.75 -15.44 -68.38
N GLY A 667 78.93 -15.20 -67.83
CA GLY A 667 80.16 -15.86 -68.21
C GLY A 667 81.39 -15.17 -67.65
N THR A 668 82.57 -15.61 -68.08
CA THR A 668 83.87 -15.00 -67.75
C THR A 668 84.87 -15.23 -68.89
N THR A 669 85.93 -14.41 -68.97
CA THR A 669 87.00 -14.58 -69.94
C THR A 669 88.27 -15.06 -69.23
N ILE A 670 88.74 -16.26 -69.57
CA ILE A 670 89.94 -16.87 -69.01
C ILE A 670 90.94 -17.08 -70.16
N GLY A 671 92.14 -16.50 -70.04
CA GLY A 671 93.18 -16.62 -71.06
C GLY A 671 92.79 -16.07 -72.44
N GLY A 672 91.84 -15.12 -72.51
CA GLY A 672 91.30 -14.59 -73.77
C GLY A 672 90.14 -15.39 -74.38
N THR A 673 89.83 -16.59 -73.85
CA THR A 673 88.66 -17.37 -74.26
C THR A 673 87.46 -17.02 -73.39
N ALA A 674 86.32 -16.73 -74.02
CA ALA A 674 85.05 -16.49 -73.32
C ALA A 674 84.35 -17.80 -72.98
N TYR A 675 83.97 -17.96 -71.72
CA TYR A 675 83.20 -19.09 -71.19
C TYR A 675 81.83 -18.57 -70.74
N THR A 676 80.75 -19.18 -71.23
CA THR A 676 79.38 -18.87 -70.80
C THR A 676 78.95 -19.76 -69.63
N PHE A 677 78.07 -19.24 -68.78
CA PHE A 677 77.51 -19.97 -67.64
C PHE A 677 76.01 -20.25 -67.81
N ALA A 678 75.50 -21.23 -67.07
CA ALA A 678 74.07 -21.47 -66.89
C ALA A 678 73.53 -20.63 -65.72
N GLY A 679 72.21 -20.44 -65.63
CA GLY A 679 71.58 -19.74 -64.49
C GLY A 679 71.86 -18.22 -64.43
N THR A 680 72.05 -17.58 -65.59
CA THR A 680 72.60 -16.22 -65.72
C THR A 680 71.71 -15.08 -65.20
N THR A 681 70.44 -15.36 -64.88
CA THR A 681 69.42 -14.39 -64.43
C THR A 681 68.80 -14.80 -63.09
N PRO A 682 69.55 -14.81 -61.98
CA PRO A 682 69.01 -15.09 -60.64
C PRO A 682 68.08 -13.95 -60.20
N THR A 683 66.96 -14.28 -59.54
CA THR A 683 65.96 -13.31 -59.08
C THR A 683 66.10 -12.94 -57.60
N SER A 684 66.77 -13.77 -56.81
CA SER A 684 67.05 -13.58 -55.37
C SER A 684 68.33 -14.32 -54.99
N THR A 685 68.77 -14.20 -53.73
CA THR A 685 69.95 -14.93 -53.23
C THR A 685 69.70 -15.68 -51.91
N VAL A 686 70.42 -16.78 -51.72
CA VAL A 686 70.55 -17.46 -50.42
C VAL A 686 71.89 -17.06 -49.81
N SER A 687 71.86 -16.24 -48.76
CA SER A 687 73.04 -15.85 -48.01
C SER A 687 73.20 -16.67 -46.74
N ILE A 688 74.38 -17.27 -46.58
CA ILE A 688 74.80 -17.99 -45.36
C ILE A 688 75.76 -17.18 -44.48
N GLY A 689 75.96 -15.88 -44.76
CA GLY A 689 76.90 -15.03 -44.02
C GLY A 689 76.77 -13.55 -44.40
N ALA A 690 77.83 -12.79 -44.16
CA ALA A 690 77.96 -11.40 -44.62
C ALA A 690 79.41 -11.16 -45.09
N PRO A 691 79.71 -10.07 -45.82
CA PRO A 691 81.09 -9.75 -46.21
C PRO A 691 82.02 -9.66 -44.99
N GLY A 692 83.10 -10.46 -44.98
CA GLY A 692 84.02 -10.60 -43.85
C GLY A 692 83.51 -11.50 -42.72
N ALA A 693 82.35 -12.12 -42.89
CA ALA A 693 81.70 -13.08 -41.99
C ALA A 693 81.07 -14.24 -42.79
N GLU A 694 81.80 -14.72 -43.78
CA GLU A 694 81.42 -15.85 -44.64
C GLU A 694 81.37 -17.17 -43.84
N ARG A 695 80.58 -18.13 -44.33
CA ARG A 695 80.49 -19.48 -43.74
C ARG A 695 80.86 -20.56 -44.74
N THR A 696 81.40 -21.66 -44.24
CA THR A 696 81.61 -22.87 -45.02
C THR A 696 80.29 -23.61 -45.23
N LEU A 697 80.06 -24.09 -46.44
CA LEU A 697 79.01 -25.07 -46.74
C LEU A 697 79.64 -26.46 -46.77
N THR A 698 79.34 -27.28 -45.78
CA THR A 698 79.92 -28.64 -45.62
C THR A 698 78.91 -29.72 -45.98
N ASN A 699 79.39 -30.95 -46.20
CA ASN A 699 78.59 -32.10 -46.64
C ASN A 699 77.86 -31.92 -47.99
N LEU A 700 78.37 -31.05 -48.85
CA LEU A 700 77.87 -30.86 -50.21
C LEU A 700 78.24 -32.06 -51.11
N ALA A 701 77.23 -32.75 -51.62
CA ALA A 701 77.39 -33.81 -52.61
C ALA A 701 77.98 -33.27 -53.93
N ALA A 702 78.54 -34.15 -54.76
CA ALA A 702 79.09 -33.73 -56.06
C ALA A 702 77.95 -33.32 -57.03
N GLY A 703 77.98 -32.09 -57.53
CA GLY A 703 77.03 -31.58 -58.52
C GLY A 703 77.25 -32.17 -59.91
N ARG A 704 76.25 -32.09 -60.80
CA ARG A 704 76.42 -32.50 -62.21
C ARG A 704 77.36 -31.53 -62.93
N ILE A 705 78.28 -32.05 -63.74
CA ILE A 705 79.21 -31.25 -64.55
C ILE A 705 78.75 -31.30 -66.02
N SER A 706 78.05 -30.26 -66.45
CA SER A 706 77.60 -30.06 -67.84
C SER A 706 77.38 -28.57 -68.12
N GLY A 707 77.33 -28.19 -69.41
CA GLY A 707 77.11 -26.78 -69.81
C GLY A 707 75.73 -26.20 -69.47
N SER A 708 74.81 -26.99 -68.92
CA SER A 708 73.48 -26.57 -68.46
C SER A 708 73.28 -26.74 -66.96
N SER A 709 74.29 -27.20 -66.21
CA SER A 709 74.17 -27.47 -64.78
C SER A 709 74.12 -26.19 -63.96
N THR A 710 73.24 -26.17 -62.97
CA THR A 710 73.16 -25.13 -61.92
C THR A 710 73.39 -25.72 -60.52
N ASP A 711 73.98 -26.92 -60.45
CA ASP A 711 74.31 -27.56 -59.17
C ASP A 711 75.54 -26.90 -58.56
N ALA A 712 75.58 -26.79 -57.23
CA ALA A 712 76.78 -26.34 -56.53
C ALA A 712 77.91 -27.38 -56.66
N ILE A 713 79.13 -26.92 -56.93
CA ILE A 713 80.32 -27.75 -57.09
C ILE A 713 81.04 -27.87 -55.74
N ASN A 714 81.42 -29.08 -55.35
CA ASN A 714 82.18 -29.30 -54.12
C ASN A 714 83.70 -29.33 -54.37
N GLY A 715 84.49 -29.32 -53.29
CA GLY A 715 85.95 -29.27 -53.37
C GLY A 715 86.60 -30.48 -54.09
N SER A 716 86.00 -31.67 -54.06
CA SER A 716 86.59 -32.86 -54.70
C SER A 716 86.48 -32.80 -56.23
N GLN A 717 85.44 -32.15 -56.76
CA GLN A 717 85.25 -31.93 -58.19
C GLN A 717 86.25 -30.92 -58.75
N LEU A 718 86.43 -29.79 -58.05
CA LEU A 718 87.46 -28.81 -58.42
C LEU A 718 88.87 -29.41 -58.32
N PHE A 719 89.12 -30.22 -57.30
CA PHE A 719 90.37 -30.97 -57.16
C PHE A 719 90.62 -31.92 -58.35
N ALA A 720 89.60 -32.67 -58.80
CA ALA A 720 89.71 -33.54 -59.97
C ALA A 720 90.07 -32.75 -61.25
N THR A 721 89.47 -31.57 -61.46
CA THR A 721 89.85 -30.68 -62.57
C THR A 721 91.29 -30.19 -62.44
N ASN A 722 91.74 -29.79 -61.25
CA ASN A 722 93.10 -29.31 -61.02
C ASN A 722 94.16 -30.40 -61.29
N GLN A 723 93.86 -31.66 -60.96
CA GLN A 723 94.71 -32.81 -61.29
C GLN A 723 94.89 -32.95 -62.82
N GLN A 724 93.83 -32.73 -63.61
CA GLN A 724 93.91 -32.73 -65.08
C GLN A 724 94.64 -31.50 -65.63
N VAL A 725 94.41 -30.30 -65.07
CA VAL A 725 95.11 -29.08 -65.49
C VAL A 725 96.62 -29.22 -65.29
N THR A 726 97.04 -29.77 -64.14
CA THR A 726 98.46 -30.04 -63.86
C THR A 726 99.08 -30.94 -64.92
N GLN A 727 98.42 -32.05 -65.27
CA GLN A 727 98.86 -32.97 -66.33
C GLN A 727 98.93 -32.31 -67.71
N ASN A 728 98.10 -31.32 -68.00
CA ASN A 728 98.11 -30.60 -69.28
C ASN A 728 99.19 -29.50 -69.35
N THR A 729 99.84 -29.18 -68.23
CA THR A 729 100.89 -28.13 -68.12
C THR A 729 102.31 -28.69 -67.97
N THR A 730 102.45 -30.02 -67.95
CA THR A 730 103.71 -30.76 -67.94
C THR A 730 103.89 -31.53 -69.24
#